data_AF-A0A7V4SP74-F1
#
_entry.id   AF-A0A7V4SP74-F1
#
_cell.length_a   1.000
_cell.length_b   1.000
_cell.length_c   1.000
_cell.angle_alpha   90.00
_cell.angle_beta   90.00
_cell.angle_gamma   90.00
#
_symmetry.space_group_name_H-M   'P 1'
#
loop_
_entity.id
_entity.type
_entity.pdbx_description
1 polymer ?
#
loop_
_entity_poly.entity_id
_entity_poly.type
_entity_poly.pdbx_seq_one_letter_code
_entity_poly.pdbx_strand_id
1 'polypeptide(L)'
;MDKKIGVYLCSGCGIGDALDMEKLAKVARSEYKVPACQIHPYLCGAEGLALIRKDMEEQGVNALVIGACSPRVKTEAFAFDPKMVFDRVNLREHVAWCHKPKDEDTQMLAEDYLRMGIVKAQKSEPLEPVAEEVSKTILVVGGGVAGITAALESAAAGYEVVLVEKQAQLGGFVATLRKGYPQAPPYVGLTPEGIAEKIQEVLYHPKVKVYTSARIKETAGQPGLFDVTLEVGGSDVKTRVGAIVMATGWKPYEPSNLAHLGYGLSPDVVTNVEFERMAAEGPVKRPSDGRPVESVLFVQCAGSRDKDHLPYCSSVCCMATLKQAALIHEQNADAKVFVVYKDMRTPGQYERFYRQVQDHPLTFLTKGEVAAVEAGPKGVLKVTVNDTLLGEKVEIAADLVVLAAGMVPNAADGEAIRALEDAKVKAVKGDTENQRAEAAKKAEELKAHEGTEILNLTYRQGPDLPALRYGFPDSHFVCFPYETRRTAIYATGCVRAPMDASHAREDAAGAAMKAIQSVELASVGQAVHPRAGDMSFPSFFLQRCTQCKRCTEECPFGTLDEDEKGTPKPNPYRCRRCGICMGACPERIISFKNYSVDMIATMIKAVEVPPEEDEKPRVLVFMCENDAYPALDIAGLNRVQYDPNVRIIPLRCLGSMNIVWIADALSGGVDGVMLVGCKYGDDYQCHFVRGSELANRRLENVKETLQRLQLESERIEVHQLAINEYGKLPGMIDSFMDKIREMGPNPYKGF
;
A
#
# COMPACT_ATOMS: atom_id res chain seq x y z
N MET A 1 -9.93 24.69 -28.71
CA MET A 1 -11.36 24.64 -29.08
C MET A 1 -12.15 25.07 -27.88
N ASP A 2 -13.21 25.84 -28.08
CA ASP A 2 -14.13 26.17 -27.00
C ASP A 2 -14.80 24.88 -26.48
N LYS A 3 -14.98 24.82 -25.17
CA LYS A 3 -15.56 23.65 -24.51
C LYS A 3 -17.08 23.63 -24.75
N LYS A 4 -17.55 22.57 -25.39
CA LYS A 4 -18.96 22.34 -25.68
C LYS A 4 -19.47 21.17 -24.85
N ILE A 5 -20.16 21.49 -23.76
CA ILE A 5 -20.64 20.51 -22.78
C ILE A 5 -21.95 19.88 -23.26
N GLY A 6 -22.00 18.54 -23.31
CA GLY A 6 -23.22 17.76 -23.46
C GLY A 6 -23.59 17.07 -22.15
N VAL A 7 -24.86 17.20 -21.75
CA VAL A 7 -25.42 16.57 -20.54
C VAL A 7 -26.33 15.42 -20.94
N TYR A 8 -26.08 14.23 -20.41
CA TYR A 8 -26.87 13.04 -20.73
C TYR A 8 -27.40 12.41 -19.45
N LEU A 9 -28.72 12.26 -19.36
CA LEU A 9 -29.40 11.77 -18.16
C LEU A 9 -30.01 10.38 -18.42
N CYS A 10 -29.60 9.42 -17.61
CA CYS A 10 -30.15 8.06 -17.63
C CYS A 10 -31.46 8.02 -16.83
N SER A 11 -32.55 7.52 -17.40
CA SER A 11 -33.83 7.38 -16.69
C SER A 11 -34.13 5.94 -16.25
N GLY A 12 -33.44 4.93 -16.78
CA GLY A 12 -33.64 3.54 -16.39
C GLY A 12 -33.05 3.20 -15.00
N CYS A 13 -33.18 1.92 -14.62
CA CYS A 13 -32.69 1.38 -13.34
C CYS A 13 -33.28 2.08 -12.09
N GLY A 14 -34.52 2.59 -12.18
CA GLY A 14 -35.22 3.25 -11.09
C GLY A 14 -34.96 4.75 -10.96
N ILE A 15 -34.11 5.35 -11.81
CA ILE A 15 -33.79 6.78 -11.72
C ILE A 15 -35.02 7.63 -12.09
N GLY A 16 -35.63 7.38 -13.25
CA GLY A 16 -36.82 8.09 -13.72
C GLY A 16 -38.11 7.72 -12.97
N ASP A 17 -38.10 6.64 -12.20
CA ASP A 17 -39.20 6.31 -11.28
C ASP A 17 -39.13 7.19 -10.02
N ALA A 18 -37.93 7.58 -9.61
CA ALA A 18 -37.66 8.38 -8.42
C ALA A 18 -37.60 9.89 -8.70
N LEU A 19 -37.19 10.30 -9.90
CA LEU A 19 -36.88 11.69 -10.26
C LEU A 19 -37.73 12.20 -11.43
N ASP A 20 -38.06 13.49 -11.41
CA ASP A 20 -38.56 14.21 -12.58
C ASP A 20 -37.38 14.54 -13.51
N MET A 21 -37.25 13.74 -14.56
CA MET A 21 -36.14 13.84 -15.51
C MET A 21 -36.19 15.11 -16.37
N GLU A 22 -37.37 15.65 -16.64
CA GLU A 22 -37.48 16.91 -17.40
C GLU A 22 -37.17 18.11 -16.51
N LYS A 23 -37.59 18.09 -15.24
CA LYS A 23 -37.16 19.10 -14.26
C LYS A 23 -35.63 19.07 -14.10
N LEU A 24 -35.04 17.87 -14.00
CA LEU A 24 -33.59 17.72 -13.92
C LEU A 24 -32.89 18.21 -15.21
N ALA A 25 -33.44 17.93 -16.39
CA ALA A 25 -32.91 18.44 -17.66
C ALA A 25 -32.99 19.97 -17.78
N LYS A 26 -33.98 20.63 -17.14
CA LYS A 26 -34.07 22.09 -17.09
C LYS A 26 -32.90 22.74 -16.36
N VAL A 27 -32.33 22.09 -15.34
CA VAL A 27 -31.08 22.58 -14.70
C VAL A 27 -30.01 22.79 -15.76
N ALA A 28 -29.76 21.76 -16.58
CA ALA A 28 -28.76 21.83 -17.65
C ALA A 28 -29.14 22.84 -18.75
N ARG A 29 -30.38 22.80 -19.24
CA ARG A 29 -30.85 23.60 -20.40
C ARG A 29 -31.10 25.07 -20.07
N SER A 30 -31.59 25.38 -18.87
CA SER A 30 -32.06 26.72 -18.50
C SER A 30 -31.08 27.44 -17.60
N GLU A 31 -30.57 26.81 -16.54
CA GLU A 31 -29.61 27.44 -15.62
C GLU A 31 -28.22 27.57 -16.27
N TYR A 32 -27.72 26.48 -16.85
CA TYR A 32 -26.37 26.43 -17.44
C TYR A 32 -26.34 26.60 -18.97
N LYS A 33 -27.50 26.58 -19.61
CA LYS A 33 -27.65 26.77 -21.07
C LYS A 33 -26.73 25.84 -21.87
N VAL A 34 -26.62 24.58 -21.45
CA VAL A 34 -25.77 23.61 -22.14
C VAL A 34 -26.32 23.37 -23.56
N PRO A 35 -25.44 23.27 -24.58
CA PRO A 35 -25.86 23.17 -25.97
C PRO A 35 -26.51 21.83 -26.33
N ALA A 36 -26.23 20.77 -25.59
CA ALA A 36 -26.84 19.45 -25.79
C ALA A 36 -27.29 18.87 -24.44
N CYS A 37 -28.56 18.48 -24.35
CA CYS A 37 -29.08 17.79 -23.17
C CYS A 37 -30.13 16.73 -23.55
N GLN A 38 -29.79 15.46 -23.37
CA GLN A 38 -30.63 14.32 -23.75
C GLN A 38 -30.98 13.44 -22.55
N ILE A 39 -32.17 12.85 -22.58
CA ILE A 39 -32.62 11.84 -21.62
C ILE A 39 -32.74 10.51 -22.37
N HIS A 40 -32.19 9.44 -21.82
CA HIS A 40 -32.27 8.12 -22.42
C HIS A 40 -32.48 7.05 -21.33
N PRO A 41 -33.32 6.02 -21.55
CA PRO A 41 -33.52 4.95 -20.56
C PRO A 41 -32.24 4.21 -20.18
N TYR A 42 -31.36 3.94 -21.15
CA TYR A 42 -30.15 3.16 -20.93
C TYR A 42 -28.93 3.76 -21.65
N LEU A 43 -28.28 4.75 -21.03
CA LEU A 43 -27.11 5.40 -21.63
C LEU A 43 -25.90 4.46 -21.82
N CYS A 44 -25.81 3.37 -21.04
CA CYS A 44 -24.76 2.37 -21.18
C CYS A 44 -25.02 1.33 -22.27
N GLY A 45 -26.23 1.31 -22.85
CA GLY A 45 -26.59 0.42 -23.96
C GLY A 45 -26.11 0.97 -25.31
N ALA A 46 -26.14 0.14 -26.34
CA ALA A 46 -25.68 0.50 -27.68
C ALA A 46 -26.34 1.78 -28.23
N GLU A 47 -27.67 1.90 -28.09
CA GLU A 47 -28.44 3.07 -28.53
C GLU A 47 -28.08 4.34 -27.76
N GLY A 48 -27.92 4.23 -26.44
CA GLY A 48 -27.53 5.37 -25.60
C GLY A 48 -26.11 5.87 -25.90
N LEU A 49 -25.17 4.95 -26.14
CA LEU A 49 -23.82 5.31 -26.57
C LEU A 49 -23.79 5.89 -27.98
N ALA A 50 -24.62 5.37 -28.90
CA ALA A 50 -24.77 5.92 -30.24
C ALA A 50 -25.33 7.35 -30.22
N LEU A 51 -26.30 7.63 -29.34
CA LEU A 51 -26.83 8.98 -29.12
C LEU A 51 -25.74 9.96 -28.67
N ILE A 52 -24.92 9.58 -27.69
CA ILE A 52 -23.81 10.43 -27.21
C ILE A 52 -22.81 10.68 -28.34
N ARG A 53 -22.39 9.63 -29.06
CA ARG A 53 -21.44 9.75 -30.17
C ARG A 53 -21.97 10.62 -31.31
N LYS A 54 -23.26 10.49 -31.62
CA LYS A 54 -23.93 11.34 -32.62
C LYS A 54 -23.84 12.82 -32.24
N ASP A 55 -24.14 13.18 -30.99
CA ASP A 55 -24.04 14.56 -30.54
C ASP A 55 -22.57 15.06 -30.49
N MET A 56 -21.60 14.18 -30.25
CA MET A 56 -20.18 14.50 -30.38
C MET A 56 -19.81 14.84 -31.83
N GLU A 57 -20.28 14.06 -32.80
CA GLU A 57 -19.98 14.23 -34.23
C GLU A 57 -20.74 15.41 -34.86
N GLU A 58 -22.05 15.46 -34.68
CA GLU A 58 -22.93 16.44 -35.34
C GLU A 58 -22.96 17.78 -34.63
N GLN A 59 -22.95 17.77 -33.29
CA GLN A 59 -23.00 18.99 -32.50
C GLN A 59 -21.63 19.43 -32.02
N GLY A 60 -20.56 18.65 -32.20
CA GLY A 60 -19.21 19.03 -31.74
C GLY A 60 -19.07 19.03 -30.21
N VAL A 61 -19.86 18.23 -29.49
CA VAL A 61 -19.73 18.05 -28.04
C VAL A 61 -18.34 17.46 -27.73
N ASN A 62 -17.56 18.15 -26.90
CA ASN A 62 -16.20 17.74 -26.52
C ASN A 62 -15.99 17.64 -25.00
N ALA A 63 -17.04 17.90 -24.22
CA ALA A 63 -17.09 17.71 -22.78
C ALA A 63 -18.40 16.99 -22.41
N LEU A 64 -18.33 15.92 -21.63
CA LEU A 64 -19.46 15.05 -21.32
C LEU A 64 -19.74 15.08 -19.82
N VAL A 65 -21.00 15.31 -19.46
CA VAL A 65 -21.53 15.11 -18.11
C VAL A 65 -22.63 14.06 -18.20
N ILE A 66 -22.44 12.92 -17.55
CA ILE A 66 -23.42 11.82 -17.58
C ILE A 66 -24.00 11.61 -16.19
N GLY A 67 -25.28 11.94 -16.03
CA GLY A 67 -26.08 11.63 -14.85
C GLY A 67 -26.68 10.23 -14.94
N ALA A 68 -26.14 9.28 -14.20
CA ALA A 68 -26.55 7.87 -14.28
C ALA A 68 -26.18 7.11 -12.99
N CYS A 69 -25.69 5.87 -13.11
CA CYS A 69 -25.11 5.11 -12.01
C CYS A 69 -23.75 5.65 -11.57
N SER A 70 -23.27 5.16 -10.42
CA SER A 70 -21.93 5.42 -9.90
C SER A 70 -20.85 5.39 -10.99
N PRO A 71 -19.82 6.28 -10.91
CA PRO A 71 -18.64 6.22 -11.76
C PRO A 71 -17.92 4.87 -11.71
N ARG A 72 -18.17 4.05 -10.69
CA ARG A 72 -17.58 2.71 -10.49
C ARG A 72 -18.36 1.59 -11.18
N VAL A 73 -19.48 1.92 -11.83
CA VAL A 73 -20.37 0.96 -12.49
C VAL A 73 -20.38 1.21 -14.00
N LYS A 74 -20.24 0.14 -14.79
CA LYS A 74 -20.18 0.20 -16.27
C LYS A 74 -19.02 1.08 -16.79
N THR A 75 -17.86 1.01 -16.13
CA THR A 75 -16.65 1.75 -16.52
C THR A 75 -16.25 1.52 -17.98
N GLU A 76 -16.35 0.27 -18.46
CA GLU A 76 -16.07 -0.08 -19.86
C GLU A 76 -17.02 0.58 -20.85
N ALA A 77 -18.31 0.65 -20.53
CA ALA A 77 -19.31 1.25 -21.43
C ALA A 77 -19.09 2.75 -21.62
N PHE A 78 -18.57 3.42 -20.58
CA PHE A 78 -18.34 4.86 -20.56
C PHE A 78 -16.85 5.22 -20.71
N ALA A 79 -16.05 4.34 -21.31
CA ALA A 79 -14.66 4.60 -21.66
C ALA A 79 -14.55 5.45 -22.95
N PHE A 80 -14.80 6.76 -22.81
CA PHE A 80 -14.63 7.73 -23.91
C PHE A 80 -13.16 8.10 -24.12
N ASP A 81 -12.87 8.82 -25.22
CA ASP A 81 -11.53 9.35 -25.49
C ASP A 81 -11.03 10.15 -24.27
N PRO A 82 -9.87 9.77 -23.69
CA PRO A 82 -9.39 10.40 -22.48
C PRO A 82 -8.90 11.84 -22.68
N LYS A 83 -8.84 12.33 -23.93
CA LYS A 83 -8.64 13.76 -24.27
C LYS A 83 -9.93 14.58 -24.12
N MET A 84 -11.08 13.97 -23.89
CA MET A 84 -12.31 14.71 -23.60
C MET A 84 -12.38 15.07 -22.11
N VAL A 85 -13.09 16.16 -21.83
CA VAL A 85 -13.56 16.40 -20.45
C VAL A 85 -14.72 15.45 -20.19
N PHE A 86 -14.64 14.69 -19.10
CA PHE A 86 -15.65 13.70 -18.77
C PHE A 86 -15.92 13.68 -17.26
N ASP A 87 -17.20 13.79 -16.89
CA ASP A 87 -17.65 13.67 -15.51
C ASP A 87 -18.88 12.77 -15.38
N ARG A 88 -18.94 12.02 -14.27
CA ARG A 88 -20.00 11.06 -13.95
C ARG A 88 -20.73 11.51 -12.70
N VAL A 89 -22.00 11.88 -12.87
CA VAL A 89 -22.89 12.28 -11.78
C VAL A 89 -23.71 11.07 -11.33
N ASN A 90 -23.56 10.69 -10.07
CA ASN A 90 -24.23 9.52 -9.49
C ASN A 90 -25.65 9.89 -9.05
N LEU A 91 -26.64 9.55 -9.87
CA LEU A 91 -28.06 9.78 -9.63
C LEU A 91 -28.79 8.52 -9.15
N ARG A 92 -28.10 7.38 -9.04
CA ARG A 92 -28.71 6.10 -8.74
C ARG A 92 -28.36 5.63 -7.34
N GLU A 93 -27.13 5.19 -7.13
CA GLU A 93 -26.68 4.68 -5.83
C GLU A 93 -26.73 5.75 -4.75
N HIS A 94 -26.48 7.03 -5.09
CA HIS A 94 -26.45 8.12 -4.09
C HIS A 94 -27.73 8.98 -4.07
N VAL A 95 -28.73 8.68 -4.91
CA VAL A 95 -29.97 9.47 -4.97
C VAL A 95 -31.17 8.54 -5.04
N ALA A 96 -31.50 8.01 -6.23
CA ALA A 96 -32.73 7.25 -6.45
C ALA A 96 -32.88 5.99 -5.60
N TRP A 97 -31.77 5.37 -5.16
CA TRP A 97 -31.80 4.13 -4.39
C TRP A 97 -31.71 4.33 -2.87
N CYS A 98 -31.35 5.54 -2.43
CA CYS A 98 -31.12 5.88 -1.01
C CYS A 98 -32.16 6.84 -0.44
N HIS A 99 -33.11 7.30 -1.26
CA HIS A 99 -34.09 8.28 -0.82
C HIS A 99 -35.47 7.97 -1.39
N LYS A 100 -36.48 8.61 -0.79
CA LYS A 100 -37.88 8.42 -1.14
C LYS A 100 -38.16 8.89 -2.57
N PRO A 101 -38.76 8.05 -3.43
CA PRO A 101 -39.05 8.43 -4.81
C PRO A 101 -40.11 9.53 -4.87
N LYS A 102 -39.97 10.44 -5.86
CA LYS A 102 -40.87 11.58 -6.12
C LYS A 102 -41.01 12.54 -4.94
N ASP A 103 -39.99 12.62 -4.12
CA ASP A 103 -39.89 13.53 -3.00
C ASP A 103 -39.10 14.79 -3.40
N GLU A 104 -39.51 15.96 -2.90
CA GLU A 104 -38.91 17.24 -3.27
C GLU A 104 -37.43 17.31 -2.88
N ASP A 105 -37.05 16.79 -1.72
CA ASP A 105 -35.66 16.83 -1.24
C ASP A 105 -34.77 15.88 -2.04
N THR A 106 -35.34 14.75 -2.49
CA THR A 106 -34.66 13.80 -3.39
C THR A 106 -34.42 14.43 -4.76
N GLN A 107 -35.40 15.18 -5.28
CA GLN A 107 -35.28 15.91 -6.53
C GLN A 107 -34.22 17.02 -6.42
N MET A 108 -34.25 17.82 -5.36
CA MET A 108 -33.25 18.88 -5.11
C MET A 108 -31.83 18.30 -4.98
N LEU A 109 -31.67 17.14 -4.33
CA LEU A 109 -30.40 16.42 -4.25
C LEU A 109 -29.87 16.03 -5.64
N ALA A 110 -30.72 15.51 -6.53
CA ALA A 110 -30.34 15.19 -7.90
C ALA A 110 -29.91 16.43 -8.70
N GLU A 111 -30.66 17.53 -8.54
CA GLU A 111 -30.40 18.81 -9.19
C GLU A 111 -29.03 19.35 -8.77
N ASP A 112 -28.74 19.42 -7.47
CA ASP A 112 -27.43 19.87 -6.95
C ASP A 112 -26.27 19.01 -7.45
N TYR A 113 -26.45 17.69 -7.52
CA TYR A 113 -25.44 16.78 -8.05
C TYR A 113 -25.16 17.05 -9.53
N LEU A 114 -26.20 17.38 -10.31
CA LEU A 114 -26.05 17.76 -11.69
C LEU A 114 -25.37 19.13 -11.83
N ARG A 115 -25.74 20.12 -11.01
CA ARG A 115 -25.06 21.44 -10.95
C ARG A 115 -23.58 21.27 -10.70
N MET A 116 -23.22 20.50 -9.66
CA MET A 116 -21.83 20.19 -9.33
C MET A 116 -21.07 19.53 -10.48
N GLY A 117 -21.67 18.53 -11.16
CA GLY A 117 -21.05 17.87 -12.31
C GLY A 117 -20.82 18.81 -13.49
N ILE A 118 -21.79 19.69 -13.79
CA ILE A 118 -21.68 20.67 -14.88
C ILE A 118 -20.57 21.69 -14.59
N VAL A 119 -20.54 22.30 -13.40
CA VAL A 119 -19.49 23.29 -13.07
C VAL A 119 -18.10 22.65 -12.99
N LYS A 120 -18.02 21.39 -12.52
CA LYS A 120 -16.78 20.62 -12.54
C LYS A 120 -16.28 20.40 -13.96
N ALA A 121 -17.16 20.03 -14.90
CA ALA A 121 -16.81 19.91 -16.31
C ALA A 121 -16.42 21.27 -16.92
N GLN A 122 -17.09 22.37 -16.56
CA GLN A 122 -16.73 23.73 -16.99
C GLN A 122 -15.32 24.14 -16.53
N LYS A 123 -14.87 23.67 -15.36
CA LYS A 123 -13.53 23.95 -14.82
C LYS A 123 -12.45 22.93 -15.22
N SER A 124 -12.83 21.79 -15.78
CA SER A 124 -11.89 20.72 -16.16
C SER A 124 -11.27 20.94 -17.53
N GLU A 125 -10.02 20.56 -17.74
CA GLU A 125 -9.37 20.62 -19.05
C GLU A 125 -9.10 19.21 -19.59
N PRO A 126 -9.07 19.03 -20.92
CA PRO A 126 -8.54 17.85 -21.59
C PRO A 126 -7.22 17.37 -20.99
N LEU A 127 -7.12 16.06 -20.74
CA LEU A 127 -5.87 15.45 -20.32
C LEU A 127 -5.03 15.12 -21.55
N GLU A 128 -3.75 15.52 -21.49
CA GLU A 128 -2.76 15.17 -22.50
C GLU A 128 -1.78 14.19 -21.86
N PRO A 129 -1.48 13.06 -22.52
CA PRO A 129 -0.48 12.13 -22.01
C PRO A 129 0.88 12.83 -21.98
N VAL A 130 1.51 12.84 -20.81
CA VAL A 130 2.93 13.19 -20.68
C VAL A 130 3.70 11.93 -21.07
N ALA A 131 4.23 11.91 -22.30
CA ALA A 131 5.03 10.81 -22.80
C ALA A 131 6.47 11.29 -22.95
N GLU A 132 7.36 10.80 -22.10
CA GLU A 132 8.80 10.90 -22.28
C GLU A 132 9.33 9.53 -22.72
N GLU A 133 10.45 9.52 -23.44
CA GLU A 133 11.13 8.26 -23.75
C GLU A 133 11.69 7.67 -22.43
N VAL A 134 11.10 6.55 -22.00
CA VAL A 134 11.46 5.86 -20.76
C VAL A 134 12.25 4.60 -21.04
N SER A 135 13.16 4.25 -20.14
CA SER A 135 13.79 2.93 -20.13
C SER A 135 12.78 1.88 -19.69
N LYS A 136 12.71 0.79 -20.44
CA LYS A 136 11.94 -0.42 -20.09
C LYS A 136 12.75 -1.45 -19.30
N THR A 137 14.03 -1.18 -19.02
CA THR A 137 14.90 -2.11 -18.31
C THR A 137 14.46 -2.25 -16.84
N ILE A 138 14.42 -3.47 -16.32
CA ILE A 138 14.10 -3.75 -14.92
C ILE A 138 15.39 -3.98 -14.13
N LEU A 139 15.58 -3.26 -13.02
CA LEU A 139 16.65 -3.55 -12.06
C LEU A 139 16.16 -4.55 -11.02
N VAL A 140 16.91 -5.62 -10.78
CA VAL A 140 16.67 -6.56 -9.70
C VAL A 140 17.82 -6.50 -8.70
N VAL A 141 17.50 -6.31 -7.42
CA VAL A 141 18.47 -6.10 -6.33
C VAL A 141 18.45 -7.29 -5.39
N GLY A 142 19.47 -8.14 -5.48
CA GLY A 142 19.60 -9.41 -4.76
C GLY A 142 19.45 -10.60 -5.70
N GLY A 143 20.45 -11.49 -5.70
CA GLY A 143 20.57 -12.67 -6.55
C GLY A 143 20.14 -13.98 -5.89
N GLY A 144 19.27 -13.92 -4.87
CA GLY A 144 18.63 -15.11 -4.29
C GLY A 144 17.54 -15.70 -5.19
N VAL A 145 16.86 -16.76 -4.72
CA VAL A 145 15.77 -17.42 -5.48
C VAL A 145 14.70 -16.44 -5.99
N ALA A 146 14.31 -15.46 -5.18
CA ALA A 146 13.34 -14.44 -5.56
C ALA A 146 13.88 -13.53 -6.67
N GLY A 147 15.10 -13.01 -6.55
CA GLY A 147 15.67 -12.12 -7.56
C GLY A 147 16.02 -12.81 -8.87
N ILE A 148 16.54 -14.04 -8.82
CA ILE A 148 16.74 -14.85 -10.03
C ILE A 148 15.40 -15.07 -10.75
N THR A 149 14.34 -15.39 -10.01
CA THR A 149 13.02 -15.59 -10.59
C THR A 149 12.48 -14.29 -11.18
N ALA A 150 12.54 -13.17 -10.45
CA ALA A 150 12.10 -11.87 -10.97
C ALA A 150 12.84 -11.49 -12.26
N ALA A 151 14.15 -11.74 -12.33
CA ALA A 151 14.95 -11.49 -13.52
C ALA A 151 14.53 -12.35 -14.70
N LEU A 152 14.34 -13.66 -14.48
CA LEU A 152 13.92 -14.59 -15.54
C LEU A 152 12.50 -14.31 -16.02
N GLU A 153 11.55 -14.04 -15.12
CA GLU A 153 10.16 -13.72 -15.49
C GLU A 153 10.07 -12.40 -16.26
N SER A 154 10.80 -11.35 -15.83
CA SER A 154 10.88 -10.10 -16.60
C SER A 154 11.49 -10.30 -17.98
N ALA A 155 12.54 -11.11 -18.07
CA ALA A 155 13.22 -11.38 -19.33
C ALA A 155 12.38 -12.26 -20.28
N ALA A 156 11.64 -13.24 -19.73
CA ALA A 156 10.69 -14.07 -20.47
C ALA A 156 9.52 -13.23 -21.03
N ALA A 157 9.10 -12.19 -20.31
CA ALA A 157 8.14 -11.20 -20.80
C ALA A 157 8.73 -10.22 -21.85
N GLY A 158 10.03 -10.33 -22.17
CA GLY A 158 10.70 -9.59 -23.23
C GLY A 158 11.49 -8.35 -22.77
N TYR A 159 11.58 -8.09 -21.47
CA TYR A 159 12.24 -6.90 -20.93
C TYR A 159 13.74 -7.15 -20.69
N GLU A 160 14.55 -6.11 -20.86
CA GLU A 160 15.95 -6.14 -20.45
C GLU A 160 16.04 -6.08 -18.92
N VAL A 161 17.00 -6.79 -18.34
CA VAL A 161 17.15 -6.88 -16.89
C VAL A 161 18.60 -6.62 -16.49
N VAL A 162 18.78 -5.85 -15.42
CA VAL A 162 20.04 -5.73 -14.69
C VAL A 162 19.86 -6.39 -13.33
N LEU A 163 20.60 -7.46 -13.03
CA LEU A 163 20.60 -8.14 -11.74
C LEU A 163 21.86 -7.77 -10.96
N VAL A 164 21.71 -7.26 -9.74
CA VAL A 164 22.81 -6.85 -8.85
C VAL A 164 22.83 -7.72 -7.61
N GLU A 165 23.98 -8.35 -7.32
CA GLU A 165 24.20 -9.18 -6.13
C GLU A 165 25.46 -8.70 -5.39
N LYS A 166 25.33 -8.52 -4.08
CA LYS A 166 26.42 -8.05 -3.21
C LYS A 166 27.51 -9.11 -3.00
N GLN A 167 27.15 -10.39 -3.03
CA GLN A 167 28.06 -11.52 -2.90
C GLN A 167 28.70 -11.86 -4.24
N ALA A 168 29.79 -12.64 -4.18
CA ALA A 168 30.49 -13.10 -5.37
C ALA A 168 29.71 -14.16 -6.19
N GLN A 169 28.65 -14.73 -5.63
CA GLN A 169 27.85 -15.79 -6.24
C GLN A 169 26.36 -15.53 -6.05
N LEU A 170 25.57 -16.01 -7.01
CA LEU A 170 24.11 -16.02 -6.94
C LEU A 170 23.60 -17.22 -6.12
N GLY A 171 22.31 -17.21 -5.81
CA GLY A 171 21.57 -18.33 -5.22
C GLY A 171 21.07 -18.09 -3.80
N GLY A 172 21.66 -17.15 -3.07
CA GLY A 172 21.29 -16.81 -1.70
C GLY A 172 21.27 -18.04 -0.78
N PHE A 173 20.39 -18.04 0.23
CA PHE A 173 20.29 -19.14 1.20
C PHE A 173 19.89 -20.48 0.56
N VAL A 174 19.10 -20.48 -0.51
CA VAL A 174 18.64 -21.71 -1.17
C VAL A 174 19.82 -22.50 -1.77
N ALA A 175 20.84 -21.81 -2.27
CA ALA A 175 22.05 -22.46 -2.79
C ALA A 175 22.91 -23.13 -1.71
N THR A 176 22.70 -22.82 -0.43
CA THR A 176 23.39 -23.49 0.68
C THR A 176 22.63 -24.72 1.17
N LEU A 177 21.45 -25.03 0.64
CA LEU A 177 20.64 -26.16 1.08
C LEU A 177 21.06 -27.45 0.37
N ARG A 178 21.23 -28.53 1.13
CA ARG A 178 21.49 -29.87 0.56
C ARG A 178 20.26 -30.47 -0.12
N LYS A 179 19.10 -30.34 0.52
CA LYS A 179 17.79 -30.76 0.02
C LYS A 179 16.72 -29.76 0.47
N GLY A 180 15.66 -29.67 -0.31
CA GLY A 180 14.39 -29.02 -0.02
C GLY A 180 13.32 -30.01 0.46
N TYR A 181 12.22 -29.47 1.00
CA TYR A 181 10.97 -30.21 1.18
C TYR A 181 10.18 -30.19 -0.16
N PRO A 182 9.18 -31.06 -0.36
CA PRO A 182 8.66 -31.30 -1.70
C PRO A 182 7.82 -30.14 -2.23
N GLN A 183 8.08 -29.77 -3.49
CA GLN A 183 7.44 -28.63 -4.17
C GLN A 183 6.47 -29.05 -5.30
N ALA A 184 6.36 -30.36 -5.57
CA ALA A 184 5.49 -30.91 -6.60
C ALA A 184 4.80 -32.20 -6.12
N PRO A 185 3.66 -32.61 -6.75
CA PRO A 185 3.02 -33.89 -6.48
C PRO A 185 4.02 -35.05 -6.60
N PRO A 186 3.97 -36.06 -5.72
CA PRO A 186 2.94 -36.34 -4.70
C PRO A 186 3.05 -35.54 -3.38
N TYR A 187 3.98 -34.60 -3.26
CA TYR A 187 4.29 -33.85 -2.03
C TYR A 187 4.75 -34.73 -0.86
N VAL A 188 5.49 -35.80 -1.17
CA VAL A 188 6.12 -36.68 -0.17
C VAL A 188 7.61 -36.80 -0.46
N GLY A 189 8.43 -36.76 0.59
CA GLY A 189 9.89 -36.89 0.50
C GLY A 189 10.66 -35.59 0.22
N LEU A 190 11.99 -35.68 0.34
CA LEU A 190 12.91 -34.57 0.10
C LEU A 190 13.25 -34.45 -1.39
N THR A 191 13.42 -33.21 -1.87
CA THR A 191 13.72 -32.94 -3.29
C THR A 191 14.90 -31.98 -3.44
N PRO A 192 15.63 -32.00 -4.57
CA PRO A 192 16.54 -30.91 -4.90
C PRO A 192 15.79 -29.57 -5.06
N GLU A 193 16.46 -28.44 -4.77
CA GLU A 193 15.86 -27.10 -4.92
C GLU A 193 15.92 -26.54 -6.35
N GLY A 194 16.72 -27.14 -7.25
CA GLY A 194 16.86 -26.72 -8.65
C GLY A 194 17.51 -25.34 -8.86
N ILE A 195 18.05 -24.71 -7.81
CA ILE A 195 18.59 -23.34 -7.90
C ILE A 195 19.82 -23.24 -8.80
N ALA A 196 20.65 -24.28 -8.87
CA ALA A 196 21.86 -24.31 -9.70
C ALA A 196 21.53 -24.15 -11.20
N GLU A 197 20.48 -24.82 -11.67
CA GLU A 197 20.00 -24.72 -13.05
C GLU A 197 19.52 -23.30 -13.35
N LYS A 198 18.76 -22.70 -12.43
CA LYS A 198 18.27 -21.32 -12.55
C LYS A 198 19.39 -20.28 -12.50
N ILE A 199 20.46 -20.53 -11.75
CA ILE A 199 21.68 -19.70 -11.77
C ILE A 199 22.33 -19.75 -13.15
N GLN A 200 22.47 -20.94 -13.75
CA GLN A 200 23.03 -21.03 -15.11
C GLN A 200 22.12 -20.33 -16.13
N GLU A 201 20.81 -20.52 -16.03
CA GLU A 201 19.82 -19.89 -16.90
C GLU A 201 19.96 -18.36 -16.86
N VAL A 202 20.00 -17.75 -15.68
CA VAL A 202 20.09 -16.27 -15.55
C VAL A 202 21.45 -15.71 -15.97
N LEU A 203 22.54 -16.44 -15.76
CA LEU A 203 23.90 -16.00 -16.15
C LEU A 203 24.08 -15.94 -17.67
N TYR A 204 23.42 -16.85 -18.42
CA TYR A 204 23.54 -16.94 -19.88
C TYR A 204 22.31 -16.40 -20.63
N HIS A 205 21.32 -15.85 -19.93
CA HIS A 205 20.13 -15.30 -20.57
C HIS A 205 20.49 -14.04 -21.39
N PRO A 206 20.10 -13.94 -22.68
CA PRO A 206 20.54 -12.86 -23.57
C PRO A 206 20.04 -11.46 -23.16
N LYS A 207 18.96 -11.39 -22.37
CA LYS A 207 18.35 -10.15 -21.87
C LYS A 207 18.70 -9.83 -20.41
N VAL A 208 19.52 -10.65 -19.74
CA VAL A 208 19.87 -10.43 -18.34
C VAL A 208 21.35 -10.11 -18.21
N LYS A 209 21.65 -8.94 -17.64
CA LYS A 209 23.00 -8.54 -17.29
C LYS A 209 23.22 -8.68 -15.78
N VAL A 210 24.11 -9.58 -15.39
CA VAL A 210 24.40 -9.87 -13.98
C VAL A 210 25.66 -9.14 -13.51
N TYR A 211 25.57 -8.49 -12.35
CA TYR A 211 26.69 -7.91 -11.61
C TYR A 211 26.76 -8.54 -10.22
N THR A 212 27.80 -9.33 -9.96
CA THR A 212 28.13 -9.88 -8.64
C THR A 212 29.20 -9.02 -7.96
N SER A 213 29.38 -9.19 -6.64
CA SER A 213 30.28 -8.33 -5.84
C SER A 213 29.98 -6.84 -6.07
N ALA A 214 28.70 -6.53 -6.21
CA ALA A 214 28.22 -5.22 -6.63
C ALA A 214 27.16 -4.68 -5.69
N ARG A 215 27.17 -3.37 -5.46
CA ARG A 215 26.16 -2.67 -4.66
C ARG A 215 25.68 -1.42 -5.38
N ILE A 216 24.48 -0.96 -5.05
CA ILE A 216 23.99 0.33 -5.51
C ILE A 216 24.66 1.41 -4.67
N LYS A 217 25.31 2.37 -5.34
CA LYS A 217 25.94 3.53 -4.72
C LYS A 217 24.98 4.72 -4.67
N GLU A 218 24.15 4.88 -5.70
CA GLU A 218 23.17 5.95 -5.81
C GLU A 218 22.05 5.55 -6.78
N THR A 219 20.81 5.91 -6.44
CA THR A 219 19.65 5.84 -7.33
C THR A 219 18.95 7.20 -7.39
N ALA A 220 19.04 7.87 -8.54
CA ALA A 220 18.36 9.13 -8.79
C ALA A 220 17.21 8.97 -9.79
N GLY A 221 16.31 9.96 -9.85
CA GLY A 221 15.26 10.01 -10.87
C GLY A 221 13.93 9.38 -10.44
N GLN A 222 13.18 8.85 -11.39
CA GLN A 222 11.76 8.53 -11.26
C GLN A 222 11.38 7.32 -12.12
N PRO A 223 10.16 6.75 -12.01
CA PRO A 223 9.73 5.64 -12.87
C PRO A 223 9.98 5.91 -14.35
N GLY A 224 10.54 4.91 -15.04
CA GLY A 224 11.00 5.04 -16.43
C GLY A 224 12.38 5.68 -16.59
N LEU A 225 12.86 6.42 -15.59
CA LEU A 225 14.00 7.32 -15.67
C LEU A 225 14.90 7.24 -14.43
N PHE A 226 15.12 6.04 -13.89
CA PHE A 226 16.03 5.85 -12.78
C PHE A 226 17.48 5.78 -13.28
N ASP A 227 18.29 6.76 -12.89
CA ASP A 227 19.73 6.74 -13.08
C ASP A 227 20.37 6.04 -11.88
N VAL A 228 20.90 4.85 -12.11
CA VAL A 228 21.48 4.00 -11.07
C VAL A 228 22.98 3.91 -11.27
N THR A 229 23.74 4.23 -10.22
CA THR A 229 25.18 4.03 -10.17
C THR A 229 25.46 2.80 -9.31
N LEU A 230 26.06 1.78 -9.93
CA LEU A 230 26.52 0.56 -9.28
C LEU A 230 28.02 0.69 -8.98
N GLU A 231 28.44 0.27 -7.80
CA GLU A 231 29.85 0.01 -7.52
C GLU A 231 30.12 -1.47 -7.78
N VAL A 232 31.02 -1.77 -8.72
CA VAL A 232 31.40 -3.13 -9.14
C VAL A 232 32.92 -3.24 -9.09
N GLY A 233 33.45 -4.06 -8.19
CA GLY A 233 34.91 -4.25 -8.07
C GLY A 233 35.69 -2.94 -7.87
N GLY A 234 35.09 -1.96 -7.17
CA GLY A 234 35.68 -0.64 -6.92
C GLY A 234 35.56 0.37 -8.07
N SER A 235 34.91 0.01 -9.18
CA SER A 235 34.59 0.92 -10.29
C SER A 235 33.11 1.26 -10.35
N ASP A 236 32.78 2.48 -10.77
CA ASP A 236 31.40 2.92 -10.93
C ASP A 236 30.87 2.54 -12.32
N VAL A 237 29.69 1.91 -12.36
CA VAL A 237 28.96 1.58 -13.59
C VAL A 237 27.59 2.25 -13.55
N LYS A 238 27.26 3.04 -14.57
CA LYS A 238 25.96 3.71 -14.67
C LYS A 238 25.01 2.93 -15.57
N THR A 239 23.76 2.82 -15.15
CA THR A 239 22.68 2.22 -15.94
C THR A 239 21.37 2.98 -15.74
N ARG A 240 20.56 3.05 -16.79
CA ARG A 240 19.24 3.69 -16.79
C ARG A 240 18.16 2.62 -16.79
N VAL A 241 17.31 2.60 -15.77
CA VAL A 241 16.26 1.58 -15.58
C VAL A 241 14.88 2.21 -15.40
N GLY A 242 13.84 1.45 -15.70
CA GLY A 242 12.46 1.90 -15.61
C GLY A 242 11.80 1.60 -14.26
N ALA A 243 12.11 0.45 -13.68
CA ALA A 243 11.58 0.01 -12.39
C ALA A 243 12.62 -0.83 -11.64
N ILE A 244 12.39 -0.99 -10.34
CA ILE A 244 13.30 -1.69 -9.43
C ILE A 244 12.52 -2.77 -8.67
N VAL A 245 13.07 -3.98 -8.60
CA VAL A 245 12.58 -5.10 -7.79
C VAL A 245 13.63 -5.42 -6.73
N MET A 246 13.31 -5.12 -5.47
CA MET A 246 14.14 -5.39 -4.30
C MET A 246 13.86 -6.81 -3.78
N ALA A 247 14.85 -7.69 -3.92
CA ALA A 247 14.82 -9.11 -3.57
C ALA A 247 15.98 -9.48 -2.63
N THR A 248 16.28 -8.61 -1.66
CA THR A 248 17.46 -8.70 -0.79
C THR A 248 17.39 -9.77 0.29
N GLY A 249 16.29 -10.51 0.36
CA GLY A 249 16.13 -11.70 1.20
C GLY A 249 15.96 -11.38 2.69
N TRP A 250 16.56 -12.22 3.53
CA TRP A 250 16.33 -12.26 4.98
C TRP A 250 17.62 -12.58 5.74
N LYS A 251 17.56 -12.47 7.07
CA LYS A 251 18.58 -12.90 8.02
C LYS A 251 17.92 -13.75 9.12
N PRO A 252 18.61 -14.75 9.68
CA PRO A 252 18.08 -15.46 10.85
C PRO A 252 17.86 -14.49 12.01
N TYR A 253 16.85 -14.79 12.83
CA TYR A 253 16.72 -14.15 14.13
C TYR A 253 18.01 -14.33 14.93
N GLU A 254 18.48 -13.27 15.59
CA GLU A 254 19.78 -13.22 16.23
C GLU A 254 19.89 -14.32 17.31
N PRO A 255 20.75 -15.35 17.10
CA PRO A 255 20.76 -16.54 17.96
C PRO A 255 21.12 -16.23 19.41
N SER A 256 21.92 -15.19 19.67
CA SER A 256 22.26 -14.79 21.05
C SER A 256 21.03 -14.39 21.88
N ASN A 257 19.93 -13.96 21.25
CA ASN A 257 18.66 -13.69 21.93
C ASN A 257 17.94 -14.97 22.38
N LEU A 258 18.39 -16.15 21.96
CA LEU A 258 17.83 -17.45 22.32
C LEU A 258 18.60 -18.13 23.47
N ALA A 259 19.41 -17.38 24.23
CA ALA A 259 20.15 -17.90 25.37
C ALA A 259 19.24 -18.58 26.42
N HIS A 260 18.00 -18.09 26.57
CA HIS A 260 16.99 -18.69 27.46
C HIS A 260 16.55 -20.09 27.01
N LEU A 261 16.76 -20.45 25.73
CA LEU A 261 16.56 -21.79 25.17
C LEU A 261 17.86 -22.60 25.10
N GLY A 262 18.91 -22.15 25.78
CA GLY A 262 20.20 -22.83 25.86
C GLY A 262 21.16 -22.53 24.71
N TYR A 263 20.88 -21.58 23.82
CA TYR A 263 21.86 -21.18 22.82
C TYR A 263 23.12 -20.61 23.50
N GLY A 264 24.30 -21.11 23.12
CA GLY A 264 25.57 -20.77 23.76
C GLY A 264 25.91 -21.59 25.02
N LEU A 265 25.00 -22.42 25.52
CA LEU A 265 25.26 -23.33 26.66
C LEU A 265 26.20 -24.48 26.30
N SER A 266 26.05 -25.01 25.08
CA SER A 266 26.80 -26.15 24.55
C SER A 266 26.95 -26.01 23.03
N PRO A 267 28.06 -26.49 22.43
CA PRO A 267 28.18 -26.58 20.97
C PRO A 267 27.08 -27.42 20.31
N ASP A 268 26.46 -28.33 21.07
CA ASP A 268 25.39 -29.21 20.58
C ASP A 268 23.99 -28.56 20.62
N VAL A 269 23.89 -27.27 20.98
CA VAL A 269 22.69 -26.45 20.79
C VAL A 269 22.91 -25.55 19.57
N VAL A 270 22.27 -25.90 18.45
CA VAL A 270 22.42 -25.20 17.17
C VAL A 270 21.09 -24.60 16.73
N THR A 271 21.13 -23.64 15.83
CA THR A 271 19.94 -23.16 15.11
C THR A 271 19.63 -24.05 13.91
N ASN A 272 18.40 -23.99 13.44
CA ASN A 272 18.01 -24.61 12.17
C ASN A 272 18.85 -24.12 10.98
N VAL A 273 19.36 -22.89 10.99
CA VAL A 273 20.24 -22.37 9.93
C VAL A 273 21.64 -22.97 10.00
N GLU A 274 22.19 -23.15 11.20
CA GLU A 274 23.47 -23.84 11.40
C GLU A 274 23.35 -25.33 11.04
N PHE A 275 22.24 -25.97 11.39
CA PHE A 275 21.93 -27.33 10.96
C PHE A 275 22.00 -27.47 9.43
N GLU A 276 21.44 -26.54 8.65
CA GLU A 276 21.52 -26.58 7.18
C GLU A 276 22.97 -26.49 6.68
N ARG A 277 23.80 -25.64 7.30
CA ARG A 277 25.23 -25.52 6.95
C ARG A 277 25.96 -26.83 7.23
N MET A 278 25.72 -27.44 8.40
CA MET A 278 26.28 -28.75 8.75
C MET A 278 25.85 -29.82 7.75
N ALA A 279 24.58 -29.84 7.37
CA ALA A 279 24.03 -30.80 6.42
C ALA A 279 24.60 -30.62 5.00
N ALA A 280 24.93 -29.39 4.60
CA ALA A 280 25.57 -29.07 3.32
C ALA A 280 27.03 -29.54 3.24
N GLU A 281 27.75 -29.54 4.37
CA GLU A 281 29.15 -29.99 4.46
C GLU A 281 29.27 -31.52 4.56
N GLY A 282 28.23 -32.23 4.99
CA GLY A 282 28.23 -33.69 5.09
C GLY A 282 27.09 -34.26 5.93
N PRO A 283 27.21 -35.52 6.40
CA PRO A 283 26.31 -36.05 7.43
C PRO A 283 26.36 -35.19 8.69
N VAL A 284 25.20 -34.91 9.27
CA VAL A 284 25.08 -34.08 10.48
C VAL A 284 25.63 -34.88 11.66
N LYS A 285 26.58 -34.26 12.37
CA LYS A 285 27.27 -34.83 13.53
C LYS A 285 27.16 -33.87 14.70
N ARG A 286 27.37 -34.37 15.92
CA ARG A 286 27.45 -33.55 17.13
C ARG A 286 28.64 -32.58 17.03
N PRO A 287 28.42 -31.26 17.11
CA PRO A 287 29.52 -30.30 17.06
C PRO A 287 30.57 -30.46 18.16
N SER A 288 30.18 -30.96 19.34
CA SER A 288 31.10 -31.09 20.48
C SER A 288 32.16 -32.18 20.32
N ASP A 289 31.85 -33.30 19.65
CA ASP A 289 32.70 -34.49 19.61
C ASP A 289 32.76 -35.23 18.26
N GLY A 290 32.00 -34.76 17.26
CA GLY A 290 31.96 -35.33 15.91
C GLY A 290 31.29 -36.70 15.81
N ARG A 291 30.65 -37.20 16.87
CA ARG A 291 29.91 -38.47 16.82
C ARG A 291 28.59 -38.33 16.05
N PRO A 292 28.04 -39.44 15.52
CA PRO A 292 26.71 -39.45 14.92
C PRO A 292 25.64 -38.95 15.90
N VAL A 293 24.58 -38.33 15.37
CA VAL A 293 23.41 -37.94 16.16
C VAL A 293 22.49 -39.14 16.30
N GLU A 294 22.35 -39.67 17.52
CA GLU A 294 21.43 -40.78 17.83
C GLU A 294 20.06 -40.25 18.31
N SER A 295 20.04 -39.04 18.89
CA SER A 295 18.83 -38.36 19.32
C SER A 295 18.90 -36.86 19.07
N VAL A 296 17.85 -36.28 18.49
CA VAL A 296 17.74 -34.84 18.22
C VAL A 296 16.41 -34.29 18.71
N LEU A 297 16.42 -33.11 19.30
CA LEU A 297 15.21 -32.38 19.69
C LEU A 297 15.13 -31.04 18.98
N PHE A 298 14.03 -30.81 18.26
CA PHE A 298 13.70 -29.54 17.63
C PHE A 298 12.78 -28.72 18.52
N VAL A 299 13.17 -27.46 18.76
CA VAL A 299 12.38 -26.46 19.47
C VAL A 299 11.71 -25.56 18.45
N GLN A 300 10.42 -25.75 18.20
CA GLN A 300 9.68 -24.88 17.29
C GLN A 300 9.53 -23.47 17.86
N CYS A 301 9.38 -22.51 16.95
CA CYS A 301 9.09 -21.11 17.29
C CYS A 301 10.17 -20.46 18.17
N ALA A 302 11.44 -20.86 18.05
CA ALA A 302 12.52 -20.26 18.83
C ALA A 302 12.68 -18.78 18.45
N GLY A 303 12.30 -17.88 19.38
CA GLY A 303 12.26 -16.43 19.16
C GLY A 303 11.13 -15.94 18.25
N SER A 304 10.18 -16.80 17.86
CA SER A 304 9.02 -16.46 17.02
C SER A 304 7.71 -16.74 17.75
N ARG A 305 6.65 -16.01 17.40
CA ARG A 305 5.37 -16.03 18.15
C ARG A 305 5.58 -15.80 19.65
N ASP A 306 6.49 -14.89 19.95
CA ASP A 306 6.91 -14.51 21.28
C ASP A 306 6.85 -12.98 21.37
N LYS A 307 6.08 -12.50 22.36
CA LYS A 307 5.82 -11.06 22.55
C LYS A 307 7.08 -10.29 22.96
N ASP A 308 8.03 -10.96 23.60
CA ASP A 308 9.29 -10.39 24.10
C ASP A 308 10.41 -10.48 23.03
N HIS A 309 10.15 -11.23 21.94
CA HIS A 309 11.03 -11.38 20.78
C HIS A 309 10.28 -11.04 19.46
N LEU A 310 10.16 -11.98 18.51
CA LEU A 310 9.36 -11.76 17.29
C LEU A 310 7.90 -12.18 17.56
N PRO A 311 6.93 -11.25 17.60
CA PRO A 311 5.54 -11.56 17.92
C PRO A 311 4.76 -12.18 16.75
N TYR A 312 5.43 -12.48 15.64
CA TYR A 312 4.85 -13.08 14.44
C TYR A 312 5.40 -14.49 14.19
N CYS A 313 4.69 -15.24 13.36
CA CYS A 313 5.15 -16.54 12.88
C CYS A 313 6.05 -16.36 11.66
N SER A 314 7.21 -17.01 11.63
CA SER A 314 8.09 -16.97 10.46
C SER A 314 7.70 -17.93 9.33
N SER A 315 6.49 -18.51 9.36
CA SER A 315 5.85 -19.35 8.32
C SER A 315 6.55 -20.67 7.94
N VAL A 316 7.88 -20.70 7.93
CA VAL A 316 8.70 -21.77 7.34
C VAL A 316 9.30 -22.73 8.36
N CYS A 317 9.40 -22.33 9.63
CA CYS A 317 10.12 -23.08 10.66
C CYS A 317 9.58 -24.50 10.85
N CYS A 318 8.27 -24.72 10.67
CA CYS A 318 7.68 -26.06 10.75
C CYS A 318 8.15 -26.95 9.59
N MET A 319 8.09 -26.44 8.36
CA MET A 319 8.54 -27.18 7.18
C MET A 319 10.05 -27.43 7.20
N ALA A 320 10.84 -26.45 7.65
CA ALA A 320 12.28 -26.62 7.82
C ALA A 320 12.59 -27.75 8.81
N THR A 321 11.93 -27.78 9.98
CA THR A 321 12.12 -28.86 10.95
C THR A 321 11.72 -30.23 10.40
N LEU A 322 10.57 -30.34 9.71
CA LEU A 322 10.16 -31.63 9.11
C LEU A 322 11.17 -32.11 8.06
N LYS A 323 11.72 -31.18 7.29
CA LYS A 323 12.78 -31.46 6.33
C LYS A 323 14.06 -31.97 7.02
N GLN A 324 14.47 -31.30 8.10
CA GLN A 324 15.65 -31.65 8.89
C GLN A 324 15.49 -32.99 9.62
N ALA A 325 14.30 -33.28 10.14
CA ALA A 325 13.92 -34.57 10.69
C ALA A 325 14.06 -35.69 9.65
N ALA A 326 13.51 -35.49 8.44
CA ALA A 326 13.64 -36.46 7.35
C ALA A 326 15.11 -36.66 6.94
N LEU A 327 15.93 -35.60 6.93
CA LEU A 327 17.37 -35.70 6.66
C LEU A 327 18.12 -36.54 7.70
N ILE A 328 17.76 -36.42 8.98
CA ILE A 328 18.34 -37.24 10.04
C ILE A 328 17.97 -38.72 9.83
N HIS A 329 16.71 -39.03 9.53
CA HIS A 329 16.28 -40.41 9.25
C HIS A 329 16.91 -41.01 7.98
N GLU A 330 17.15 -40.20 6.94
CA GLU A 330 17.92 -40.65 5.77
C GLU A 330 19.38 -40.99 6.11
N GLN A 331 19.97 -40.33 7.11
CA GLN A 331 21.34 -40.56 7.55
C GLN A 331 21.45 -41.71 8.57
N ASN A 332 20.47 -41.82 9.46
CA ASN A 332 20.39 -42.80 10.52
C ASN A 332 18.91 -43.15 10.78
N ALA A 333 18.45 -44.27 10.23
CA ALA A 333 17.06 -44.71 10.35
C ALA A 333 16.64 -45.05 11.79
N ASP A 334 17.61 -45.27 12.69
CA ASP A 334 17.39 -45.59 14.10
C ASP A 334 17.48 -44.36 15.02
N ALA A 335 17.68 -43.15 14.46
CA ALA A 335 17.75 -41.92 15.24
C ALA A 335 16.39 -41.54 15.83
N LYS A 336 16.37 -41.09 17.09
CA LYS A 336 15.17 -40.57 17.73
C LYS A 336 15.03 -39.08 17.43
N VAL A 337 13.92 -38.70 16.79
CA VAL A 337 13.63 -37.30 16.48
C VAL A 337 12.47 -36.81 17.35
N PHE A 338 12.73 -35.81 18.18
CA PHE A 338 11.72 -35.14 19.00
C PHE A 338 11.41 -33.76 18.42
N VAL A 339 10.15 -33.39 18.30
CA VAL A 339 9.73 -32.06 17.89
C VAL A 339 8.76 -31.51 18.92
N VAL A 340 9.16 -30.44 19.60
CA VAL A 340 8.33 -29.72 20.58
C VAL A 340 7.73 -28.51 19.91
N TYR A 341 6.40 -28.41 19.86
CA TYR A 341 5.70 -27.37 19.10
C TYR A 341 4.52 -26.77 19.84
N LYS A 342 4.15 -25.52 19.46
CA LYS A 342 2.87 -24.92 19.86
C LYS A 342 1.76 -25.35 18.92
N ASP A 343 1.99 -25.13 17.62
CA ASP A 343 1.18 -25.62 16.50
C ASP A 343 2.10 -26.00 15.33
N MET A 344 1.78 -27.09 14.64
CA MET A 344 2.40 -27.39 13.34
C MET A 344 1.66 -26.63 12.25
N ARG A 345 2.39 -25.84 11.45
CA ARG A 345 1.83 -25.01 10.38
C ARG A 345 2.32 -25.50 9.03
N THR A 346 1.51 -26.36 8.40
CA THR A 346 1.79 -27.07 7.15
C THR A 346 0.67 -26.86 6.14
N PRO A 347 0.48 -25.63 5.64
CA PRO A 347 -0.68 -25.26 4.85
C PRO A 347 -0.74 -26.01 3.51
N GLY A 348 -1.97 -26.31 3.08
CA GLY A 348 -2.23 -26.88 1.76
C GLY A 348 -1.62 -28.27 1.56
N GLN A 349 -0.84 -28.44 0.49
CA GLN A 349 -0.30 -29.75 0.11
C GLN A 349 0.86 -30.22 1.00
N TYR A 350 1.47 -29.31 1.76
CA TYR A 350 2.55 -29.63 2.70
C TYR A 350 2.11 -30.57 3.84
N GLU A 351 0.81 -30.68 4.10
CA GLU A 351 0.24 -31.62 5.05
C GLU A 351 0.59 -33.09 4.72
N ARG A 352 0.78 -33.42 3.44
CA ARG A 352 1.21 -34.76 3.02
C ARG A 352 2.62 -35.08 3.48
N PHE A 353 3.52 -34.10 3.38
CA PHE A 353 4.89 -34.25 3.86
C PHE A 353 4.94 -34.30 5.39
N TYR A 354 4.13 -33.48 6.06
CA TYR A 354 3.96 -33.56 7.50
C TYR A 354 3.57 -34.96 7.96
N ARG A 355 2.50 -35.52 7.38
CA ARG A 355 2.05 -36.88 7.66
C ARG A 355 3.14 -37.91 7.42
N GLN A 356 3.86 -37.82 6.30
CA GLN A 356 4.96 -38.75 5.99
C GLN A 356 6.06 -38.75 7.06
N VAL A 357 6.42 -37.58 7.59
CA VAL A 357 7.44 -37.46 8.64
C VAL A 357 6.88 -37.91 10.01
N GLN A 358 5.61 -37.61 10.27
CA GLN A 358 4.90 -38.03 11.49
C GLN A 358 4.73 -39.54 11.58
N ASP A 359 4.46 -40.23 10.46
CA ASP A 359 4.23 -41.68 10.41
C ASP A 359 5.52 -42.50 10.64
N HIS A 360 6.70 -41.87 10.73
CA HIS A 360 7.94 -42.55 11.06
C HIS A 360 7.96 -42.99 12.53
N PRO A 361 8.25 -44.27 12.85
CA PRO A 361 8.08 -44.83 14.20
C PRO A 361 8.99 -44.21 15.28
N LEU A 362 10.08 -43.55 14.87
CA LEU A 362 11.03 -42.87 15.75
C LEU A 362 10.94 -41.35 15.69
N THR A 363 9.84 -40.82 15.15
CA THR A 363 9.51 -39.40 15.17
C THR A 363 8.45 -39.14 16.23
N PHE A 364 8.79 -38.33 17.23
CA PHE A 364 7.94 -38.01 18.37
C PHE A 364 7.57 -36.53 18.33
N LEU A 365 6.29 -36.26 18.11
CA LEU A 365 5.74 -34.91 18.08
C LEU A 365 4.94 -34.66 19.34
N THR A 366 5.31 -33.62 20.09
CA THR A 366 4.57 -33.23 21.30
C THR A 366 4.25 -31.75 21.30
N LYS A 367 3.01 -31.42 21.66
CA LYS A 367 2.66 -30.04 21.95
C LYS A 367 3.25 -29.68 23.31
N GLY A 368 3.89 -28.52 23.41
CA GLY A 368 4.44 -28.03 24.67
C GLY A 368 5.34 -26.80 24.48
N GLU A 369 5.80 -26.26 25.60
CA GLU A 369 6.74 -25.14 25.63
C GLU A 369 8.03 -25.55 26.34
N VAL A 370 9.18 -25.27 25.71
CA VAL A 370 10.48 -25.55 26.31
C VAL A 370 10.75 -24.54 27.41
N ALA A 371 10.87 -25.02 28.64
CA ALA A 371 11.11 -24.18 29.81
C ALA A 371 12.60 -24.02 30.13
N ALA A 372 13.41 -25.04 29.85
CA ALA A 372 14.85 -25.00 30.08
C ALA A 372 15.58 -26.03 29.20
N VAL A 373 16.80 -25.68 28.81
CA VAL A 373 17.79 -26.61 28.25
C VAL A 373 19.01 -26.58 29.16
N GLU A 374 19.43 -27.74 29.63
CA GLU A 374 20.51 -27.90 30.61
C GLU A 374 21.56 -28.90 30.09
N ALA A 375 22.81 -28.69 30.48
CA ALA A 375 23.88 -29.64 30.17
C ALA A 375 23.76 -30.88 31.07
N GLY A 376 23.65 -32.05 30.47
CA GLY A 376 23.66 -33.34 31.16
C GLY A 376 25.00 -34.06 31.08
N PRO A 377 25.11 -35.26 31.68
CA PRO A 377 26.34 -36.05 31.67
C PRO A 377 26.75 -36.46 30.25
N LYS A 378 28.07 -36.55 30.00
CA LYS A 378 28.64 -37.03 28.72
C LYS A 378 28.16 -36.24 27.48
N GLY A 379 27.84 -34.96 27.66
CA GLY A 379 27.43 -34.06 26.59
C GLY A 379 25.98 -34.26 26.12
N VAL A 380 25.17 -35.06 26.79
CA VAL A 380 23.74 -35.18 26.49
C VAL A 380 23.01 -33.94 27.02
N LEU A 381 22.11 -33.36 26.23
CA LEU A 381 21.31 -32.21 26.63
C LEU A 381 20.01 -32.67 27.28
N LYS A 382 19.65 -32.04 28.40
CA LYS A 382 18.40 -32.26 29.11
C LYS A 382 17.44 -31.12 28.78
N VAL A 383 16.31 -31.44 28.15
CA VAL A 383 15.30 -30.47 27.75
C VAL A 383 14.05 -30.66 28.59
N THR A 384 13.67 -29.60 29.30
CA THR A 384 12.44 -29.55 30.09
C THR A 384 11.31 -28.96 29.27
N VAL A 385 10.20 -29.69 29.14
CA VAL A 385 9.00 -29.25 28.41
C VAL A 385 7.82 -29.15 29.36
N ASN A 386 7.16 -28.00 29.35
CA ASN A 386 5.93 -27.69 30.07
C ASN A 386 4.73 -27.67 29.11
N ASP A 387 3.52 -27.49 29.66
CA ASP A 387 2.28 -27.32 28.91
C ASP A 387 2.03 -28.43 27.88
N THR A 388 2.39 -29.66 28.27
CA THR A 388 2.24 -30.82 27.40
C THR A 388 0.78 -31.26 27.29
N LEU A 389 0.45 -32.04 26.26
CA LEU A 389 -0.88 -32.65 26.12
C LEU A 389 -1.28 -33.53 27.32
N LEU A 390 -0.29 -34.00 28.08
CA LEU A 390 -0.48 -34.84 29.27
C LEU A 390 -0.70 -34.01 30.54
N GLY A 391 -0.50 -32.69 30.50
CA GLY A 391 -0.61 -31.80 31.67
C GLY A 391 0.56 -31.89 32.65
N GLU A 392 1.51 -32.80 32.41
CA GLU A 392 2.69 -33.02 33.24
C GLU A 392 3.95 -32.42 32.59
N LYS A 393 4.92 -32.09 33.45
CA LYS A 393 6.27 -31.69 33.04
C LYS A 393 7.02 -32.91 32.50
N VAL A 394 7.58 -32.79 31.29
CA VAL A 394 8.33 -33.88 30.64
C VAL A 394 9.79 -33.48 30.49
N GLU A 395 10.70 -34.40 30.81
CA GLU A 395 12.13 -34.25 30.58
C GLU A 395 12.57 -35.15 29.42
N ILE A 396 13.19 -34.56 28.40
CA ILE A 396 13.67 -35.28 27.21
C ILE A 396 15.18 -35.13 27.12
N ALA A 397 15.88 -36.25 26.94
CA ALA A 397 17.32 -36.28 26.70
C ALA A 397 17.59 -36.33 25.18
N ALA A 398 18.49 -35.49 24.68
CA ALA A 398 18.89 -35.45 23.28
C ALA A 398 20.39 -35.18 23.11
N ASP A 399 21.00 -35.72 22.05
CA ASP A 399 22.40 -35.47 21.70
C ASP A 399 22.59 -34.11 21.02
N LEU A 400 21.55 -33.64 20.33
CA LEU A 400 21.53 -32.37 19.61
C LEU A 400 20.20 -31.65 19.87
N VAL A 401 20.25 -30.36 20.16
CA VAL A 401 19.07 -29.50 20.21
C VAL A 401 19.14 -28.51 19.06
N VAL A 402 18.06 -28.46 18.27
CA VAL A 402 17.93 -27.55 17.12
C VAL A 402 16.85 -26.51 17.41
N LEU A 403 17.25 -25.25 17.50
CA LEU A 403 16.37 -24.11 17.70
C LEU A 403 15.83 -23.65 16.34
N ALA A 404 14.53 -23.79 16.11
CA ALA A 404 13.90 -23.35 14.86
C ALA A 404 13.71 -21.83 14.86
N ALA A 405 14.82 -21.11 14.64
CA ALA A 405 14.91 -19.66 14.67
C ALA A 405 14.06 -19.01 13.56
N GLY A 406 13.54 -17.84 13.87
CA GLY A 406 12.72 -17.05 12.95
C GLY A 406 13.49 -16.39 11.81
N MET A 407 12.75 -15.78 10.89
CA MET A 407 13.27 -14.95 9.80
C MET A 407 13.00 -13.47 10.07
N VAL A 408 14.03 -12.63 9.90
CA VAL A 408 13.90 -11.16 9.87
C VAL A 408 14.29 -10.63 8.48
N PRO A 409 13.69 -9.54 7.99
CA PRO A 409 13.96 -9.05 6.64
C PRO A 409 15.38 -8.47 6.52
N ASN A 410 15.99 -8.59 5.35
CA ASN A 410 17.20 -7.84 5.00
C ASN A 410 16.82 -6.55 4.28
N ALA A 411 16.24 -5.61 5.02
CA ALA A 411 15.78 -4.31 4.54
C ALA A 411 16.40 -3.15 5.34
N ALA A 412 16.44 -1.98 4.74
CA ALA A 412 16.76 -0.71 5.37
C ALA A 412 15.47 0.09 5.59
N ASP A 413 15.40 0.89 6.65
CA ASP A 413 14.24 1.78 6.88
C ASP A 413 14.59 3.20 6.42
N GLY A 414 14.12 3.55 5.21
CA GLY A 414 14.39 4.86 4.63
C GLY A 414 13.87 6.04 5.48
N GLU A 415 12.78 5.88 6.25
CA GLU A 415 12.27 6.96 7.09
C GLU A 415 13.06 7.12 8.39
N ALA A 416 13.50 6.02 8.99
CA ALA A 416 14.41 6.06 10.13
C ALA A 416 15.77 6.66 9.75
N ILE A 417 16.33 6.28 8.60
CA ILE A 417 17.59 6.85 8.09
C ILE A 417 17.46 8.36 7.86
N ARG A 418 16.39 8.80 7.19
CA ARG A 418 16.12 10.24 7.04
C ARG A 418 15.99 10.93 8.40
N ALA A 419 15.25 10.34 9.33
CA ALA A 419 15.05 10.92 10.66
C ALA A 419 16.35 11.01 11.47
N LEU A 420 17.28 10.06 11.29
CA LEU A 420 18.63 10.10 11.85
C LEU A 420 19.41 11.28 11.28
N GLU A 421 19.45 11.45 9.96
CA GLU A 421 20.18 12.55 9.31
C GLU A 421 19.59 13.93 9.68
N ASP A 422 18.26 14.06 9.70
CA ASP A 422 17.58 15.26 10.17
C ASP A 422 17.93 15.59 11.64
N ALA A 423 18.01 14.56 12.50
CA ALA A 423 18.38 14.70 13.90
C ALA A 423 19.84 15.14 14.06
N LYS A 424 20.77 14.57 13.29
CA LYS A 424 22.19 14.99 13.27
C LYS A 424 22.34 16.46 12.88
N VAL A 425 21.64 16.91 11.85
CA VAL A 425 21.66 18.31 11.42
C VAL A 425 21.10 19.23 12.51
N LYS A 426 19.96 18.87 13.12
CA LYS A 426 19.32 19.66 14.19
C LYS A 426 20.12 19.66 15.50
N ALA A 427 20.86 18.60 15.81
CA ALA A 427 21.76 18.57 16.97
C ALA A 427 22.84 19.65 16.89
N VAL A 428 23.27 20.02 15.67
CA VAL A 428 24.25 21.08 15.43
C VAL A 428 23.58 22.45 15.25
N LYS A 429 22.49 22.52 14.47
CA LYS A 429 21.89 23.78 13.99
C LYS A 429 20.58 24.19 14.69
N GLY A 430 20.16 23.48 15.75
CA GLY A 430 18.92 23.80 16.47
C GLY A 430 18.95 25.20 17.10
N ASP A 431 17.82 25.91 17.04
CA ASP A 431 17.73 27.31 17.47
C ASP A 431 17.89 27.44 19.00
N THR A 432 17.52 26.41 19.77
CA THR A 432 17.65 26.38 21.23
C THR A 432 18.49 25.20 21.72
N GLU A 433 19.06 25.32 22.93
CA GLU A 433 19.85 24.24 23.55
C GLU A 433 19.00 22.98 23.79
N ASN A 434 17.75 23.13 24.21
CA ASN A 434 16.81 22.01 24.36
C ASN A 434 16.55 21.29 23.03
N GLN A 435 16.35 22.03 21.93
CA GLN A 435 16.16 21.43 20.61
C GLN A 435 17.38 20.64 20.15
N ARG A 436 18.60 21.14 20.42
CA ARG A 436 19.85 20.43 20.11
C ARG A 436 20.00 19.16 20.95
N ALA A 437 19.70 19.23 22.25
CA ALA A 437 19.78 18.08 23.16
C ALA A 437 18.77 16.97 22.79
N GLU A 438 17.52 17.34 22.50
CA GLU A 438 16.50 16.38 22.03
C GLU A 438 16.90 15.73 20.70
N ALA A 439 17.44 16.53 19.76
CA ALA A 439 17.91 16.01 18.48
C ALA A 439 19.12 15.07 18.64
N ALA A 440 20.06 15.39 19.53
CA ALA A 440 21.21 14.52 19.82
C ALA A 440 20.78 13.17 20.42
N LYS A 441 19.83 13.19 21.36
CA LYS A 441 19.24 11.97 21.91
C LYS A 441 18.59 11.11 20.83
N LYS A 442 17.78 11.74 19.97
CA LYS A 442 17.13 11.06 18.84
C LYS A 442 18.14 10.48 17.84
N ALA A 443 19.25 11.16 17.60
CA ALA A 443 20.31 10.64 16.72
C ALA A 443 20.98 9.39 17.31
N GLU A 444 21.23 9.34 18.62
CA GLU A 444 21.78 8.14 19.26
C GLU A 444 20.76 6.98 19.27
N GLU A 445 19.47 7.26 19.48
CA GLU A 445 18.40 6.26 19.40
C GLU A 445 18.30 5.59 18.02
N LEU A 446 18.58 6.33 16.93
CA LEU A 446 18.46 5.85 15.55
C LEU A 446 19.79 5.39 14.93
N LYS A 447 20.88 5.39 15.70
CA LYS A 447 22.24 5.11 15.21
C LYS A 447 22.40 3.75 14.52
N ALA A 448 21.61 2.75 14.91
CA ALA A 448 21.61 1.43 14.29
C ALA A 448 21.25 1.44 12.79
N HIS A 449 20.66 2.53 12.29
CA HIS A 449 20.32 2.71 10.87
C HIS A 449 21.44 3.33 10.03
N GLU A 450 22.52 3.83 10.64
CA GLU A 450 23.64 4.45 9.92
C GLU A 450 24.34 3.46 8.99
N GLY A 451 24.47 3.82 7.70
CA GLY A 451 25.16 2.99 6.71
C GLY A 451 24.40 1.72 6.31
N THR A 452 23.11 1.64 6.62
CA THR A 452 22.28 0.46 6.29
C THR A 452 21.63 0.53 4.90
N GLU A 453 21.80 1.64 4.18
CA GLU A 453 21.18 1.93 2.89
C GLU A 453 21.44 0.82 1.86
N ILE A 454 20.39 0.44 1.13
CA ILE A 454 20.45 -0.58 0.08
C ILE A 454 20.21 0.08 -1.28
N LEU A 455 19.12 0.82 -1.43
CA LEU A 455 18.73 1.45 -2.69
C LEU A 455 19.42 2.79 -2.94
N ASN A 456 19.87 3.47 -1.87
CA ASN A 456 20.57 4.76 -1.94
C ASN A 456 19.83 5.80 -2.80
N LEU A 457 18.51 5.93 -2.59
CA LEU A 457 17.64 6.89 -3.27
C LEU A 457 18.02 8.33 -2.93
N THR A 458 18.06 9.21 -3.92
CA THR A 458 18.27 10.65 -3.70
C THR A 458 16.99 11.40 -3.25
N TYR A 459 16.00 10.66 -2.73
CA TYR A 459 14.67 11.19 -2.45
C TYR A 459 14.69 11.95 -1.12
N ARG A 460 14.00 13.10 -1.06
CA ARG A 460 13.76 13.82 0.20
C ARG A 460 13.08 12.95 1.27
N GLN A 461 12.41 11.88 0.88
CA GLN A 461 11.63 10.99 1.75
C GLN A 461 12.48 9.90 2.40
N GLY A 462 13.76 9.81 2.04
CA GLY A 462 14.72 8.85 2.57
C GLY A 462 15.33 7.97 1.48
N PRO A 463 16.51 7.38 1.76
CA PRO A 463 17.31 6.66 0.77
C PRO A 463 16.79 5.25 0.44
N ASP A 464 15.78 4.76 1.16
CA ASP A 464 15.26 3.41 0.99
C ASP A 464 13.73 3.36 1.06
N LEU A 465 13.19 2.15 0.92
CA LEU A 465 11.80 1.87 1.22
C LEU A 465 11.54 2.15 2.72
N PRO A 466 10.45 2.82 3.08
CA PRO A 466 10.06 2.93 4.49
C PRO A 466 9.68 1.56 5.04
N ALA A 467 10.00 1.29 6.30
CA ALA A 467 9.57 0.06 6.97
C ALA A 467 8.20 0.25 7.66
N LEU A 468 7.42 -0.84 7.73
CA LEU A 468 6.30 -0.99 8.66
C LEU A 468 6.79 -1.62 9.97
N ARG A 469 5.87 -2.24 10.70
CA ARG A 469 6.14 -3.01 11.90
C ARG A 469 7.17 -4.12 11.64
N TYR A 470 8.13 -4.24 12.56
CA TYR A 470 9.16 -5.28 12.59
C TYR A 470 10.19 -5.26 11.44
N GLY A 471 10.33 -4.12 10.74
CA GLY A 471 11.41 -3.91 9.76
C GLY A 471 11.13 -4.41 8.34
N PHE A 472 9.93 -4.93 8.06
CA PHE A 472 9.53 -5.28 6.70
C PHE A 472 9.21 -3.99 5.93
N PRO A 473 9.63 -3.86 4.64
CA PRO A 473 9.24 -2.73 3.81
C PRO A 473 7.72 -2.59 3.78
N ASP A 474 7.26 -1.36 3.79
CA ASP A 474 5.86 -1.02 3.61
C ASP A 474 5.39 -1.41 2.20
N SER A 475 4.85 -2.62 2.06
CA SER A 475 4.04 -3.04 0.92
C SER A 475 2.58 -3.07 1.35
N HIS A 476 1.76 -2.12 0.91
CA HIS A 476 0.53 -1.82 1.64
C HIS A 476 -0.75 -2.32 0.97
N PHE A 477 -1.71 -2.64 1.85
CA PHE A 477 -3.10 -3.07 1.63
C PHE A 477 -3.27 -4.49 1.09
N VAL A 478 -4.27 -5.20 1.65
CA VAL A 478 -4.75 -6.52 1.16
C VAL A 478 -4.99 -6.51 -0.36
N CYS A 479 -5.45 -5.38 -0.92
CA CYS A 479 -5.73 -5.30 -2.35
C CYS A 479 -4.49 -4.99 -3.22
N PHE A 480 -3.37 -4.52 -2.63
CA PHE A 480 -2.18 -4.08 -3.40
C PHE A 480 -0.86 -4.61 -2.84
N PRO A 481 -0.72 -5.94 -2.64
CA PRO A 481 0.32 -6.56 -1.82
C PRO A 481 1.77 -6.33 -2.28
N TYR A 482 1.97 -5.82 -3.50
CA TYR A 482 3.28 -5.51 -4.07
C TYR A 482 3.65 -4.03 -4.02
N GLU A 483 2.67 -3.12 -3.90
CA GLU A 483 2.91 -1.68 -4.01
C GLU A 483 3.64 -1.16 -2.77
N THR A 484 4.80 -0.53 -2.96
CA THR A 484 5.50 0.16 -1.88
C THR A 484 5.12 1.63 -1.80
N ARG A 485 5.69 2.42 -0.88
CA ARG A 485 5.57 3.89 -0.90
C ARG A 485 6.46 4.60 -1.92
N ARG A 486 7.29 3.87 -2.66
CA ARG A 486 8.13 4.39 -3.74
C ARG A 486 7.60 3.85 -5.06
N THR A 487 7.02 4.73 -5.88
CA THR A 487 6.41 4.34 -7.16
C THR A 487 7.45 3.64 -8.06
N ALA A 488 7.06 2.52 -8.67
CA ALA A 488 7.90 1.64 -9.49
C ALA A 488 9.11 0.98 -8.79
N ILE A 489 9.11 0.95 -7.45
CA ILE A 489 10.05 0.15 -6.66
C ILE A 489 9.24 -0.88 -5.87
N TYR A 490 9.49 -2.15 -6.11
CA TYR A 490 8.73 -3.29 -5.58
C TYR A 490 9.60 -4.12 -4.65
N ALA A 491 9.01 -4.74 -3.62
CA ALA A 491 9.71 -5.65 -2.71
C ALA A 491 9.20 -7.08 -2.91
N THR A 492 10.09 -8.07 -2.89
CA THR A 492 9.71 -9.48 -3.11
C THR A 492 10.55 -10.51 -2.37
N GLY A 493 9.94 -11.66 -2.08
CA GLY A 493 10.54 -12.76 -1.35
C GLY A 493 10.58 -12.46 0.15
N CYS A 494 11.55 -13.08 0.83
CA CYS A 494 11.65 -13.00 2.29
C CYS A 494 11.89 -11.59 2.85
N VAL A 495 12.20 -10.59 2.01
CA VAL A 495 12.29 -9.19 2.42
C VAL A 495 10.91 -8.61 2.75
N ARG A 496 9.83 -9.12 2.14
CA ARG A 496 8.45 -8.63 2.31
C ARG A 496 7.69 -9.36 3.40
N ALA A 497 7.91 -10.68 3.51
CA ALA A 497 7.33 -11.52 4.56
C ALA A 497 8.12 -12.81 4.71
N PRO A 498 8.12 -13.47 5.88
CA PRO A 498 8.69 -14.80 6.03
C PRO A 498 7.98 -15.80 5.12
N MET A 499 8.72 -16.38 4.19
CA MET A 499 8.20 -17.29 3.20
C MET A 499 9.27 -18.26 2.72
N ASP A 500 8.80 -19.31 2.07
CA ASP A 500 9.61 -20.42 1.64
C ASP A 500 10.06 -20.25 0.18
N ALA A 501 10.92 -21.14 -0.34
CA ALA A 501 11.47 -20.96 -1.69
C ALA A 501 10.41 -20.99 -2.80
N SER A 502 9.36 -21.81 -2.67
CA SER A 502 8.29 -21.90 -3.67
C SER A 502 7.44 -20.63 -3.66
N HIS A 503 7.01 -20.20 -2.47
CA HIS A 503 6.26 -18.95 -2.31
C HIS A 503 7.07 -17.72 -2.75
N ALA A 504 8.38 -17.71 -2.49
CA ALA A 504 9.26 -16.63 -2.94
C ALA A 504 9.38 -16.53 -4.46
N ARG A 505 9.27 -17.65 -5.20
CA ARG A 505 9.23 -17.64 -6.68
C ARG A 505 7.92 -17.05 -7.19
N GLU A 506 6.79 -17.48 -6.63
CA GLU A 506 5.46 -16.94 -6.99
C GLU A 506 5.36 -15.44 -6.71
N ASP A 507 5.83 -15.02 -5.52
CA ASP A 507 5.89 -13.61 -5.14
C ASP A 507 6.78 -12.80 -6.09
N ALA A 508 7.92 -13.35 -6.50
CA ALA A 508 8.84 -12.70 -7.43
C ALA A 508 8.24 -12.52 -8.83
N ALA A 509 7.47 -13.49 -9.32
CA ALA A 509 6.74 -13.36 -10.58
C ALA A 509 5.72 -12.21 -10.50
N GLY A 510 4.97 -12.12 -9.40
CA GLY A 510 4.04 -11.01 -9.18
C GLY A 510 4.72 -9.63 -9.15
N ALA A 511 5.86 -9.53 -8.45
CA ALA A 511 6.65 -8.30 -8.41
C ALA A 511 7.22 -7.91 -9.78
N ALA A 512 7.68 -8.88 -10.58
CA ALA A 512 8.14 -8.67 -11.95
C ALA A 512 7.02 -8.12 -12.84
N MET A 513 5.83 -8.71 -12.78
CA MET A 513 4.66 -8.23 -13.54
C MET A 513 4.24 -6.82 -13.13
N LYS A 514 4.33 -6.49 -11.84
CA LYS A 514 4.08 -5.14 -11.33
C LYS A 514 5.13 -4.14 -11.78
N ALA A 515 6.40 -4.52 -11.80
CA ALA A 515 7.47 -3.71 -12.37
C ALA A 515 7.21 -3.40 -13.85
N ILE A 516 6.88 -4.43 -14.64
CA ILE A 516 6.51 -4.28 -16.05
C ILE A 516 5.32 -3.34 -16.23
N GLN A 517 4.22 -3.59 -15.52
CA GLN A 517 3.02 -2.74 -15.55
C GLN A 517 3.38 -1.28 -15.30
N SER A 518 4.28 -1.02 -14.34
CA SER A 518 4.67 0.33 -13.97
C SER A 518 5.39 1.09 -15.07
N VAL A 519 6.27 0.39 -15.79
CA VAL A 519 7.04 1.02 -16.86
C VAL A 519 6.20 1.19 -18.11
N GLU A 520 5.30 0.26 -18.41
CA GLU A 520 4.34 0.42 -19.52
C GLU A 520 3.44 1.63 -19.29
N LEU A 521 2.87 1.77 -18.09
CA LEU A 521 2.01 2.92 -17.78
C LEU A 521 2.80 4.23 -17.72
N ALA A 522 4.03 4.22 -17.20
CA ALA A 522 4.90 5.40 -17.26
C ALA A 522 5.17 5.83 -18.71
N SER A 523 5.39 4.88 -19.64
CA SER A 523 5.67 5.17 -21.05
C SER A 523 4.52 5.86 -21.80
N VAL A 524 3.30 5.79 -21.25
CA VAL A 524 2.10 6.44 -21.80
C VAL A 524 1.52 7.52 -20.87
N GLY A 525 2.27 7.94 -19.85
CA GLY A 525 1.87 9.03 -18.95
C GLY A 525 0.75 8.68 -17.96
N GLN A 526 0.55 7.40 -17.67
CA GLN A 526 -0.54 6.90 -16.83
C GLN A 526 -0.07 6.50 -15.42
N ALA A 527 -0.98 6.56 -14.45
CA ALA A 527 -0.72 6.05 -13.11
C ALA A 527 -0.86 4.53 -13.08
N VAL A 528 -0.10 3.89 -12.19
CA VAL A 528 -0.25 2.45 -11.90
C VAL A 528 -1.30 2.23 -10.82
N HIS A 529 -1.05 2.75 -9.62
CA HIS A 529 -1.88 2.54 -8.43
C HIS A 529 -1.67 3.74 -7.48
N PRO A 530 -2.69 4.21 -6.71
CA PRO A 530 -4.11 3.82 -6.65
C PRO A 530 -5.01 4.22 -7.80
N ARG A 531 -4.65 5.27 -8.55
CA ARG A 531 -5.48 5.79 -9.64
C ARG A 531 -5.05 5.25 -11.01
N ALA A 532 -5.09 3.93 -11.17
CA ALA A 532 -4.66 3.25 -12.39
C ALA A 532 -5.23 3.90 -13.67
N GLY A 533 -4.39 4.18 -14.66
CA GLY A 533 -4.80 4.79 -15.93
C GLY A 533 -5.03 6.30 -15.89
N ASP A 534 -5.02 6.95 -14.71
CA ASP A 534 -5.17 8.40 -14.63
C ASP A 534 -3.97 9.09 -15.32
N MET A 535 -4.26 10.04 -16.20
CA MET A 535 -3.25 10.77 -16.98
C MET A 535 -2.95 12.16 -16.41
N SER A 536 -3.62 12.59 -15.34
CA SER A 536 -3.46 13.94 -14.83
C SER A 536 -2.22 14.09 -13.95
N PHE A 537 -1.46 15.16 -14.18
CA PHE A 537 -0.29 15.53 -13.38
C PHE A 537 -0.51 16.88 -12.70
N PRO A 538 0.16 17.14 -11.55
CA PRO A 538 0.08 18.43 -10.90
C PRO A 538 0.85 19.49 -11.72
N SER A 539 0.21 20.62 -11.98
CA SER A 539 0.82 21.85 -12.48
C SER A 539 1.11 22.82 -11.32
N PHE A 540 2.19 23.60 -11.44
CA PHE A 540 2.69 24.49 -10.40
C PHE A 540 2.84 25.92 -10.91
N PHE A 541 2.21 26.88 -10.24
CA PHE A 541 2.43 28.30 -10.48
C PHE A 541 3.52 28.85 -9.54
N LEU A 542 4.77 28.46 -9.79
CA LEU A 542 5.92 28.67 -8.89
C LEU A 542 6.23 30.14 -8.59
N GLN A 543 5.79 31.09 -9.42
CA GLN A 543 5.95 32.53 -9.16
C GLN A 543 5.27 33.01 -7.87
N ARG A 544 4.28 32.27 -7.38
CA ARG A 544 3.59 32.54 -6.11
C ARG A 544 4.05 31.63 -4.96
N CYS A 545 5.11 30.85 -5.15
CA CYS A 545 5.61 29.96 -4.10
C CYS A 545 6.27 30.77 -2.98
N THR A 546 5.84 30.51 -1.74
CA THR A 546 6.41 31.10 -0.51
C THR A 546 7.45 30.20 0.15
N GLN A 547 7.83 29.08 -0.48
CA GLN A 547 8.84 28.14 0.03
C GLN A 547 8.51 27.60 1.44
N CYS A 548 7.22 27.48 1.79
CA CYS A 548 6.77 26.99 3.10
C CYS A 548 6.98 25.49 3.34
N LYS A 549 7.47 24.73 2.35
CA LYS A 549 7.80 23.29 2.38
C LYS A 549 6.68 22.30 2.72
N ARG A 550 5.47 22.75 3.04
CA ARG A 550 4.33 21.86 3.35
C ARG A 550 4.09 20.79 2.28
N CYS A 551 4.16 21.18 0.99
CA CYS A 551 3.94 20.23 -0.10
C CYS A 551 5.06 19.19 -0.27
N THR A 552 6.32 19.54 0.02
CA THR A 552 7.47 18.64 -0.07
C THR A 552 7.54 17.69 1.14
N GLU A 553 7.10 18.17 2.31
CA GLU A 553 7.04 17.39 3.55
C GLU A 553 5.85 16.43 3.62
N GLU A 554 4.66 16.89 3.24
CA GLU A 554 3.45 16.09 3.38
C GLU A 554 3.25 15.07 2.25
N CYS A 555 4.05 15.13 1.17
CA CYS A 555 4.03 14.12 0.13
C CYS A 555 4.65 12.80 0.63
N PRO A 556 3.88 11.69 0.75
CA PRO A 556 4.41 10.43 1.26
C PRO A 556 5.21 9.64 0.21
N PHE A 557 5.16 10.05 -1.07
CA PHE A 557 5.73 9.32 -2.21
C PHE A 557 7.03 9.89 -2.75
N GLY A 558 7.48 11.04 -2.22
CA GLY A 558 8.67 11.72 -2.71
C GLY A 558 8.54 12.32 -4.10
N THR A 559 7.33 12.75 -4.47
CA THR A 559 7.07 13.44 -5.74
C THR A 559 7.79 14.78 -5.85
N LEU A 560 8.01 15.47 -4.73
CA LEU A 560 8.56 16.81 -4.71
C LEU A 560 9.84 16.81 -3.88
N ASP A 561 10.96 17.05 -4.57
CA ASP A 561 12.22 17.43 -3.93
C ASP A 561 12.25 18.97 -3.78
N GLU A 562 13.40 19.52 -3.38
CA GLU A 562 13.63 20.95 -3.24
C GLU A 562 14.83 21.37 -4.09
N ASP A 563 14.76 22.54 -4.73
CA ASP A 563 15.94 23.20 -5.30
C ASP A 563 16.78 23.89 -4.20
N GLU A 564 17.89 24.50 -4.58
CA GLU A 564 18.79 25.20 -3.65
C GLU A 564 18.10 26.32 -2.85
N LYS A 565 17.01 26.89 -3.38
CA LYS A 565 16.22 27.96 -2.73
C LYS A 565 15.08 27.39 -1.87
N GLY A 566 14.90 26.07 -1.81
CA GLY A 566 13.77 25.42 -1.15
C GLY A 566 12.47 25.45 -1.98
N THR A 567 12.55 25.79 -3.26
CA THR A 567 11.40 25.75 -4.18
C THR A 567 11.11 24.30 -4.54
N PRO A 568 9.83 23.86 -4.58
CA PRO A 568 9.49 22.49 -4.93
C PRO A 568 9.99 22.12 -6.34
N LYS A 569 10.75 21.03 -6.44
CA LYS A 569 11.21 20.44 -7.69
C LYS A 569 10.39 19.16 -7.99
N PRO A 570 9.46 19.20 -8.96
CA PRO A 570 8.57 18.07 -9.24
C PRO A 570 9.27 16.93 -9.99
N ASN A 571 8.94 15.71 -9.61
CA ASN A 571 9.22 14.46 -10.30
C ASN A 571 7.88 13.80 -10.68
N PRO A 572 7.30 14.15 -11.84
CA PRO A 572 5.93 13.79 -12.20
C PRO A 572 5.63 12.29 -12.12
N TYR A 573 6.52 11.41 -12.56
CA TYR A 573 6.26 9.97 -12.59
C TYR A 573 6.30 9.32 -11.20
N ARG A 574 6.83 9.99 -10.17
CA ARG A 574 6.67 9.54 -8.77
C ARG A 574 5.25 9.79 -8.25
N CYS A 575 4.49 10.69 -8.86
CA CYS A 575 3.19 11.16 -8.40
C CYS A 575 2.08 10.11 -8.52
N ARG A 576 1.43 9.82 -7.38
CA ARG A 576 0.22 8.98 -7.32
C ARG A 576 -1.10 9.74 -7.48
N ARG A 577 -1.03 11.02 -7.86
CA ARG A 577 -2.19 11.84 -8.25
C ARG A 577 -3.22 12.05 -7.14
N CYS A 578 -2.79 11.95 -5.88
CA CYS A 578 -3.65 12.07 -4.69
C CYS A 578 -4.13 13.50 -4.39
N GLY A 579 -3.38 14.52 -4.83
CA GLY A 579 -3.67 15.92 -4.52
C GLY A 579 -3.29 16.38 -3.11
N ILE A 580 -2.55 15.59 -2.32
CA ILE A 580 -2.14 16.00 -0.95
C ILE A 580 -1.36 17.32 -0.97
N CYS A 581 -0.42 17.48 -1.92
CA CYS A 581 0.33 18.72 -2.08
C CYS A 581 -0.56 19.93 -2.40
N MET A 582 -1.62 19.73 -3.19
CA MET A 582 -2.62 20.76 -3.49
C MET A 582 -3.39 21.18 -2.23
N GLY A 583 -3.83 20.22 -1.43
CA GLY A 583 -4.49 20.51 -0.14
C GLY A 583 -3.56 21.20 0.87
N ALA A 584 -2.27 20.86 0.85
CA ALA A 584 -1.25 21.41 1.74
C ALA A 584 -0.86 22.86 1.42
N CYS A 585 -1.01 23.29 0.17
CA CYS A 585 -0.50 24.57 -0.31
C CYS A 585 -1.41 25.74 0.11
N PRO A 586 -0.97 26.65 1.00
CA PRO A 586 -1.79 27.79 1.41
C PRO A 586 -2.00 28.80 0.27
N GLU A 587 -1.00 28.95 -0.60
CA GLU A 587 -1.05 29.84 -1.76
C GLU A 587 -1.86 29.29 -2.93
N ARG A 588 -2.28 28.00 -2.86
CA ARG A 588 -3.08 27.31 -3.88
C ARG A 588 -2.42 27.34 -5.28
N ILE A 589 -1.09 27.23 -5.33
CA ILE A 589 -0.33 27.26 -6.60
C ILE A 589 -0.31 25.92 -7.35
N ILE A 590 -0.83 24.86 -6.74
CA ILE A 590 -0.79 23.49 -7.25
C ILE A 590 -2.20 23.11 -7.70
N SER A 591 -2.34 22.58 -8.91
CA SER A 591 -3.62 22.14 -9.46
C SER A 591 -3.41 20.96 -10.41
N PHE A 592 -4.47 20.23 -10.72
CA PHE A 592 -4.51 19.31 -11.85
C PHE A 592 -5.53 19.87 -12.85
N LYS A 593 -5.32 19.57 -14.14
CA LYS A 593 -6.24 19.94 -15.22
C LYS A 593 -7.70 19.55 -14.95
N ASN A 594 -7.94 18.43 -14.25
CA ASN A 594 -9.26 17.92 -13.91
C ASN A 594 -9.53 17.85 -12.39
N TYR A 595 -8.73 18.53 -11.56
CA TYR A 595 -8.91 18.57 -10.11
C TYR A 595 -8.14 19.74 -9.49
N SER A 596 -8.84 20.75 -8.96
CA SER A 596 -8.22 21.95 -8.39
C SER A 596 -8.99 22.49 -7.18
N VAL A 597 -8.34 23.37 -6.41
CA VAL A 597 -8.99 24.07 -5.29
C VAL A 597 -10.18 24.90 -5.75
N ASP A 598 -10.02 25.64 -6.86
CA ASP A 598 -11.08 26.46 -7.46
C ASP A 598 -12.26 25.61 -7.98
N MET A 599 -11.98 24.43 -8.54
CA MET A 599 -13.01 23.53 -9.04
C MET A 599 -13.93 23.05 -7.93
N ILE A 600 -13.38 22.58 -6.81
CA ILE A 600 -14.18 22.16 -5.65
C ILE A 600 -14.90 23.35 -5.01
N ALA A 601 -14.26 24.51 -4.89
CA ALA A 601 -14.92 25.72 -4.40
C ALA A 601 -16.11 26.13 -5.30
N THR A 602 -15.99 25.97 -6.62
CA THR A 602 -17.09 26.23 -7.55
C THR A 602 -18.23 25.21 -7.40
N MET A 603 -17.91 23.94 -7.13
CA MET A 603 -18.92 22.92 -6.83
C MET A 603 -19.69 23.26 -5.55
N ILE A 604 -18.99 23.67 -4.48
CA ILE A 604 -19.60 24.11 -3.22
C ILE A 604 -20.59 25.25 -3.46
N LYS A 605 -20.19 26.26 -4.24
CA LYS A 605 -21.05 27.40 -4.60
C LYS A 605 -22.23 27.06 -5.49
N ALA A 606 -22.19 25.92 -6.18
CA ALA A 606 -23.27 25.45 -7.04
C ALA A 606 -24.33 24.63 -6.28
N VAL A 607 -24.07 24.30 -5.02
CA VAL A 607 -25.04 23.64 -4.14
C VAL A 607 -26.06 24.67 -3.65
N GLU A 608 -27.33 24.33 -3.78
CA GLU A 608 -28.42 25.15 -3.25
C GLU A 608 -28.51 25.01 -1.72
N VAL A 609 -28.38 26.15 -1.04
CA VAL A 609 -28.61 26.28 0.41
C VAL A 609 -30.02 26.84 0.59
N PRO A 610 -30.96 26.07 1.16
CA PRO A 610 -32.31 26.57 1.41
C PRO A 610 -32.29 27.82 2.32
N PRO A 611 -33.22 28.77 2.14
CA PRO A 611 -33.38 29.87 3.09
C PRO A 611 -33.68 29.35 4.50
N GLU A 612 -33.43 30.20 5.51
CA GLU A 612 -33.67 29.85 6.91
C GLU A 612 -35.13 29.46 7.18
N GLU A 613 -36.05 30.12 6.48
CA GLU A 613 -37.51 29.95 6.56
C GLU A 613 -38.00 28.53 6.23
N ASP A 614 -37.22 27.79 5.43
CA ASP A 614 -37.56 26.42 5.04
C ASP A 614 -37.25 25.41 6.15
N GLU A 615 -36.55 25.82 7.22
CA GLU A 615 -36.12 24.97 8.35
C GLU A 615 -35.34 23.70 7.92
N LYS A 616 -34.79 23.69 6.71
CA LYS A 616 -34.03 22.57 6.14
C LYS A 616 -32.52 22.80 6.28
N PRO A 617 -31.78 22.01 7.08
CA PRO A 617 -30.33 22.12 7.11
C PRO A 617 -29.71 21.74 5.77
N ARG A 618 -28.52 22.24 5.44
CA ARG A 618 -27.69 21.79 4.32
C ARG A 618 -26.32 21.40 4.86
N VAL A 619 -25.94 20.14 4.67
CA VAL A 619 -24.64 19.64 5.08
C VAL A 619 -23.83 19.21 3.86
N LEU A 620 -22.55 19.60 3.83
CA LEU A 620 -21.59 19.10 2.86
C LEU A 620 -20.74 17.98 3.46
N VAL A 621 -20.54 16.90 2.71
CA VAL A 621 -19.69 15.80 3.13
C VAL A 621 -18.59 15.58 2.11
N PHE A 622 -17.34 15.85 2.52
CA PHE A 622 -16.17 15.54 1.73
C PHE A 622 -15.78 14.07 1.92
N MET A 623 -15.95 13.26 0.88
CA MET A 623 -15.68 11.82 0.95
C MET A 623 -14.42 11.45 0.17
N CYS A 624 -13.53 10.67 0.80
CA CYS A 624 -12.44 10.01 0.10
C CYS A 624 -13.00 9.04 -0.95
N GLU A 625 -12.57 9.17 -2.20
CA GLU A 625 -13.04 8.33 -3.32
C GLU A 625 -12.65 6.85 -3.23
N ASN A 626 -11.73 6.49 -2.31
CA ASN A 626 -11.13 5.16 -2.26
C ASN A 626 -11.88 4.19 -1.32
N ASP A 627 -12.31 4.65 -0.14
CA ASP A 627 -13.08 3.83 0.81
C ASP A 627 -14.46 4.42 1.13
N ALA A 628 -14.54 5.72 1.45
CA ALA A 628 -15.79 6.34 1.88
C ALA A 628 -16.84 6.40 0.77
N TYR A 629 -16.46 6.87 -0.43
CA TYR A 629 -17.38 6.93 -1.57
C TYR A 629 -17.82 5.52 -2.03
N PRO A 630 -16.92 4.51 -2.16
CA PRO A 630 -17.35 3.15 -2.49
C PRO A 630 -18.19 2.49 -1.39
N ALA A 631 -17.95 2.81 -0.10
CA ALA A 631 -18.83 2.37 0.97
C ALA A 631 -20.25 2.94 0.80
N LEU A 632 -20.38 4.21 0.41
CA LEU A 632 -21.69 4.79 0.09
C LEU A 632 -22.34 4.14 -1.14
N ASP A 633 -21.56 3.80 -2.17
CA ASP A 633 -22.07 3.02 -3.31
C ASP A 633 -22.63 1.65 -2.85
N ILE A 634 -21.95 0.97 -1.92
CA ILE A 634 -22.42 -0.31 -1.34
C ILE A 634 -23.68 -0.10 -0.50
N ALA A 635 -23.77 0.97 0.28
CA ALA A 635 -24.98 1.34 1.01
C ALA A 635 -26.16 1.54 0.05
N GLY A 636 -25.95 2.23 -1.07
CA GLY A 636 -26.95 2.43 -2.11
C GLY A 636 -27.36 1.16 -2.85
N LEU A 637 -26.41 0.25 -3.12
CA LEU A 637 -26.72 -1.09 -3.63
C LEU A 637 -27.64 -1.87 -2.69
N ASN A 638 -27.47 -1.68 -1.37
CA ASN A 638 -28.29 -2.30 -0.32
C ASN A 638 -29.53 -1.47 0.07
N ARG A 639 -29.82 -0.38 -0.65
CA ARG A 639 -31.00 0.50 -0.42
C ARG A 639 -31.05 1.16 0.94
N VAL A 640 -29.89 1.31 1.59
CA VAL A 640 -29.82 1.95 2.90
C VAL A 640 -30.04 3.45 2.73
N GLN A 641 -31.04 3.97 3.45
CA GLN A 641 -31.39 5.38 3.39
C GLN A 641 -30.46 6.21 4.29
N TYR A 642 -30.28 7.48 3.94
CA TYR A 642 -29.64 8.50 4.78
C TYR A 642 -30.32 9.85 4.52
N ASP A 643 -29.98 10.86 5.30
CA ASP A 643 -30.61 12.18 5.19
C ASP A 643 -30.48 12.84 3.80
N PRO A 644 -31.60 13.23 3.13
CA PRO A 644 -31.57 13.84 1.80
C PRO A 644 -31.01 15.27 1.79
N ASN A 645 -30.76 15.88 2.95
CA ASN A 645 -30.19 17.23 3.05
C ASN A 645 -28.67 17.27 2.93
N VAL A 646 -28.05 16.11 2.81
CA VAL A 646 -26.61 15.95 2.70
C VAL A 646 -26.17 16.00 1.24
N ARG A 647 -25.04 16.65 0.95
CA ARG A 647 -24.42 16.68 -0.38
C ARG A 647 -23.02 16.10 -0.32
N ILE A 648 -22.77 15.07 -1.11
CA ILE A 648 -21.47 14.41 -1.16
C ILE A 648 -20.58 15.07 -2.23
N ILE A 649 -19.40 15.53 -1.81
CA ILE A 649 -18.33 15.99 -2.71
C ILE A 649 -17.16 15.00 -2.62
N PRO A 650 -16.90 14.20 -3.67
CA PRO A 650 -15.78 13.28 -3.65
C PRO A 650 -14.45 14.03 -3.78
N LEU A 651 -13.50 13.68 -2.91
CA LEU A 651 -12.11 14.10 -2.98
C LEU A 651 -11.25 12.91 -3.39
N ARG A 652 -10.22 13.18 -4.21
CA ARG A 652 -9.26 12.13 -4.63
C ARG A 652 -8.64 11.42 -3.44
N CYS A 653 -8.37 12.18 -2.39
CA CYS A 653 -7.90 11.73 -1.12
C CYS A 653 -8.43 12.71 -0.09
N LEU A 654 -8.76 12.28 1.14
CA LEU A 654 -9.11 13.26 2.16
C LEU A 654 -7.93 14.22 2.44
N GLY A 655 -6.70 13.77 2.26
CA GLY A 655 -5.50 14.60 2.39
C GLY A 655 -5.34 15.68 1.32
N SER A 656 -6.14 15.68 0.24
CA SER A 656 -6.20 16.82 -0.69
C SER A 656 -7.14 17.93 -0.22
N MET A 657 -7.80 17.75 0.92
CA MET A 657 -8.62 18.79 1.54
C MET A 657 -7.81 20.06 1.78
N ASN A 658 -8.31 21.16 1.21
CA ASN A 658 -7.82 22.51 1.48
C ASN A 658 -8.80 23.21 2.42
N ILE A 659 -8.27 23.87 3.45
CA ILE A 659 -9.07 24.53 4.50
C ILE A 659 -10.02 25.59 3.93
N VAL A 660 -9.69 26.19 2.77
CA VAL A 660 -10.56 27.19 2.13
C VAL A 660 -11.95 26.63 1.82
N TRP A 661 -12.08 25.34 1.52
CA TRP A 661 -13.37 24.73 1.21
C TRP A 661 -14.30 24.69 2.42
N ILE A 662 -13.75 24.54 3.61
CA ILE A 662 -14.50 24.59 4.86
C ILE A 662 -15.02 26.01 5.07
N ALA A 663 -14.14 27.00 4.92
CA ALA A 663 -14.49 28.40 5.07
C ALA A 663 -15.54 28.84 4.03
N ASP A 664 -15.33 28.52 2.75
CA ASP A 664 -16.25 28.85 1.65
C ASP A 664 -17.63 28.20 1.83
N ALA A 665 -17.69 26.97 2.35
CA ALA A 665 -18.95 26.29 2.62
C ALA A 665 -19.73 26.98 3.74
N LEU A 666 -19.10 27.16 4.91
CA LEU A 666 -19.75 27.72 6.08
C LEU A 666 -20.10 29.20 5.90
N SER A 667 -19.26 29.99 5.22
CA SER A 667 -19.61 31.38 4.91
C SER A 667 -20.70 31.51 3.86
N GLY A 668 -20.95 30.48 3.05
CA GLY A 668 -22.06 30.39 2.11
C GLY A 668 -23.37 29.88 2.72
N GLY A 669 -23.46 29.77 4.06
CA GLY A 669 -24.67 29.36 4.76
C GLY A 669 -24.88 27.85 4.90
N VAL A 670 -23.91 27.01 4.52
CA VAL A 670 -23.95 25.56 4.80
C VAL A 670 -23.95 25.32 6.31
N ASP A 671 -24.89 24.53 6.81
CA ASP A 671 -25.11 24.34 8.25
C ASP A 671 -24.06 23.48 8.94
N GLY A 672 -23.41 22.59 8.20
CA GLY A 672 -22.34 21.74 8.71
C GLY A 672 -21.48 21.09 7.62
N VAL A 673 -20.26 20.70 8.00
CA VAL A 673 -19.31 20.05 7.10
C VAL A 673 -18.77 18.77 7.74
N MET A 674 -18.94 17.65 7.07
CA MET A 674 -18.40 16.36 7.50
C MET A 674 -17.30 15.90 6.55
N LEU A 675 -16.28 15.23 7.07
CA LEU A 675 -15.18 14.66 6.30
C LEU A 675 -15.11 13.17 6.58
N VAL A 676 -15.19 12.34 5.54
CA VAL A 676 -15.13 10.88 5.69
C VAL A 676 -13.95 10.33 4.92
N GLY A 677 -12.99 9.78 5.66
CA GLY A 677 -11.72 9.27 5.15
C GLY A 677 -11.53 7.78 5.38
N CYS A 678 -10.51 7.22 4.72
CA CYS A 678 -10.03 5.88 5.01
C CYS A 678 -9.49 5.79 6.45
N LYS A 679 -9.45 4.58 7.02
CA LYS A 679 -8.76 4.33 8.30
C LYS A 679 -7.28 4.71 8.23
N TYR A 680 -6.76 5.42 9.23
CA TYR A 680 -5.34 5.78 9.38
C TYR A 680 -4.76 5.26 10.71
N GLY A 681 -3.45 5.42 10.91
CA GLY A 681 -2.71 4.91 12.08
C GLY A 681 -1.86 3.68 11.76
N ASP A 682 -1.55 2.86 12.76
CA ASP A 682 -0.65 1.71 12.57
C ASP A 682 -1.25 0.62 11.66
N ASP A 683 -2.56 0.39 11.75
CA ASP A 683 -3.33 -0.54 10.90
C ASP A 683 -4.15 0.22 9.84
N TYR A 684 -3.49 1.14 9.15
CA TYR A 684 -4.16 2.00 8.17
C TYR A 684 -4.65 1.23 6.94
N GLN A 685 -5.75 1.73 6.36
CA GLN A 685 -6.29 1.33 5.05
C GLN A 685 -6.26 2.48 4.05
N CYS A 686 -5.70 3.62 4.47
CA CYS A 686 -5.57 4.80 3.63
C CYS A 686 -4.73 4.52 2.39
N HIS A 687 -5.37 4.47 1.22
CA HIS A 687 -4.73 4.18 -0.07
C HIS A 687 -3.58 5.13 -0.43
N PHE A 688 -3.53 6.32 0.21
CA PHE A 688 -2.45 7.29 0.06
C PHE A 688 -1.60 7.46 1.33
N VAL A 689 -1.56 6.42 2.17
CA VAL A 689 -0.77 6.29 3.40
C VAL A 689 -1.24 7.20 4.53
N ARG A 690 -1.11 8.51 4.35
CA ARG A 690 -1.32 9.51 5.40
C ARG A 690 -2.43 10.50 5.09
N GLY A 691 -3.20 10.26 4.02
CA GLY A 691 -4.19 11.21 3.53
C GLY A 691 -5.18 11.67 4.60
N SER A 692 -5.86 10.71 5.23
CA SER A 692 -6.86 10.99 6.27
C SER A 692 -6.24 11.52 7.57
N GLU A 693 -5.06 11.02 7.95
CA GLU A 693 -4.29 11.54 9.09
C GLU A 693 -3.93 13.02 8.90
N LEU A 694 -3.42 13.39 7.72
CA LEU A 694 -3.07 14.78 7.37
C LEU A 694 -4.29 15.69 7.38
N ALA A 695 -5.43 15.23 6.87
CA ALA A 695 -6.67 15.98 6.91
C ALA A 695 -7.13 16.25 8.35
N ASN A 696 -7.09 15.23 9.22
CA ASN A 696 -7.42 15.36 10.64
C ASN A 696 -6.53 16.41 11.32
N ARG A 697 -5.21 16.30 11.15
CA ARG A 697 -4.24 17.24 11.73
C ARG A 697 -4.46 18.68 11.25
N ARG A 698 -4.84 18.89 9.98
CA ARG A 698 -5.14 20.24 9.48
C ARG A 698 -6.39 20.81 10.12
N LEU A 699 -7.39 19.99 10.42
CA LEU A 699 -8.66 20.42 11.01
C LEU A 699 -8.58 20.72 12.51
N GLU A 700 -7.64 20.11 13.23
CA GLU A 700 -7.33 20.50 14.61
C GLU A 700 -7.03 22.01 14.71
N ASN A 701 -6.37 22.58 13.69
CA ASN A 701 -6.07 24.01 13.61
C ASN A 701 -7.24 24.88 13.10
N VAL A 702 -8.31 24.28 12.55
CA VAL A 702 -9.46 25.04 12.00
C VAL A 702 -10.40 25.52 13.10
N LYS A 703 -10.40 24.87 14.28
CA LYS A 703 -11.23 25.28 15.43
C LYS A 703 -11.02 26.75 15.82
N GLU A 704 -9.78 27.23 15.82
CA GLU A 704 -9.48 28.64 16.07
C GLU A 704 -10.05 29.58 14.99
N THR A 705 -10.11 29.11 13.74
CA THR A 705 -10.66 29.90 12.63
C THR A 705 -12.18 30.02 12.75
N LEU A 706 -12.87 28.95 13.15
CA LEU A 706 -14.33 28.97 13.36
C LEU A 706 -14.74 29.93 14.47
N GLN A 707 -13.98 29.96 15.57
CA GLN A 707 -14.21 30.92 16.66
C GLN A 707 -14.16 32.37 16.16
N ARG A 708 -13.25 32.68 15.23
CA ARG A 708 -13.18 34.03 14.62
C ARG A 708 -14.38 34.35 13.72
N LEU A 709 -14.99 33.33 13.13
CA LEU A 709 -16.22 33.43 12.33
C LEU A 709 -17.49 33.35 13.20
N GLN A 710 -17.37 33.30 14.53
CA GLN A 710 -18.51 33.12 15.46
C GLN A 710 -19.34 31.86 15.17
N LEU A 711 -18.69 30.80 14.70
CA LEU A 711 -19.31 29.50 14.42
C LEU A 711 -18.88 28.46 15.45
N GLU A 712 -19.81 27.57 15.80
CA GLU A 712 -19.58 26.42 16.66
C GLU A 712 -18.62 25.43 15.99
N SER A 713 -17.65 24.93 16.76
CA SER A 713 -16.64 24.01 16.24
C SER A 713 -17.21 22.64 15.86
N GLU A 714 -18.34 22.32 16.47
CA GLU A 714 -19.16 21.12 16.33
C GLU A 714 -19.87 21.04 14.98
N ARG A 715 -19.91 22.15 14.21
CA ARG A 715 -20.36 22.14 12.80
C ARG A 715 -19.37 21.44 11.86
N ILE A 716 -18.24 20.96 12.37
CA ILE A 716 -17.27 20.17 11.61
C ILE A 716 -16.97 18.84 12.29
N GLU A 717 -17.11 17.75 11.55
CA GLU A 717 -16.70 16.41 12.01
C GLU A 717 -15.79 15.69 11.02
N VAL A 718 -14.88 14.86 11.54
CA VAL A 718 -13.99 13.99 10.77
C VAL A 718 -14.21 12.56 11.21
N HIS A 719 -14.53 11.71 10.26
CA HIS A 719 -14.81 10.28 10.47
C HIS A 719 -13.86 9.42 9.66
N GLN A 720 -13.53 8.26 10.23
CA GLN A 720 -12.81 7.19 9.54
C GLN A 720 -13.79 6.08 9.20
N LEU A 721 -13.68 5.54 7.99
CA LEU A 721 -14.52 4.45 7.51
C LEU A 721 -13.70 3.51 6.64
N ALA A 722 -13.71 2.21 6.96
CA ALA A 722 -13.24 1.17 6.07
C ALA A 722 -14.32 0.84 5.02
N ILE A 723 -13.92 0.43 3.81
CA ILE A 723 -14.87 0.13 2.72
C ILE A 723 -15.92 -0.93 3.10
N ASN A 724 -15.57 -1.90 3.96
CA ASN A 724 -16.46 -2.96 4.43
C ASN A 724 -17.38 -2.53 5.58
N GLU A 725 -17.27 -1.30 6.07
CA GLU A 725 -18.08 -0.75 7.17
C GLU A 725 -19.26 0.10 6.67
N TYR A 726 -19.67 -0.06 5.41
CA TYR A 726 -20.74 0.71 4.78
C TYR A 726 -22.03 0.81 5.62
N GLY A 727 -22.37 -0.23 6.38
CA GLY A 727 -23.56 -0.24 7.24
C GLY A 727 -23.51 0.78 8.40
N LYS A 728 -22.34 1.29 8.77
CA LYS A 728 -22.18 2.34 9.79
C LYS A 728 -22.39 3.75 9.25
N LEU A 729 -22.19 3.96 7.95
CA LEU A 729 -22.13 5.28 7.34
C LEU A 729 -23.44 6.08 7.48
N PRO A 730 -24.64 5.52 7.26
CA PRO A 730 -25.90 6.24 7.50
C PRO A 730 -26.04 6.72 8.93
N GLY A 731 -25.73 5.86 9.92
CA GLY A 731 -25.76 6.26 11.33
C GLY A 731 -24.78 7.37 11.69
N MET A 732 -23.61 7.43 11.03
CA MET A 732 -22.67 8.56 11.19
C MET A 732 -23.26 9.85 10.62
N ILE A 733 -23.87 9.79 9.43
CA ILE A 733 -24.49 10.94 8.78
C ILE A 733 -25.68 11.44 9.59
N ASP A 734 -26.62 10.56 9.94
CA ASP A 734 -27.85 10.92 10.65
C ASP A 734 -27.53 11.49 12.04
N SER A 735 -26.56 10.89 12.76
CA SER A 735 -26.11 11.43 14.04
C SER A 735 -25.50 12.83 13.92
N PHE A 736 -24.78 13.12 12.84
CA PHE A 736 -24.25 14.46 12.60
C PHE A 736 -25.38 15.44 12.25
N MET A 737 -26.34 15.02 11.41
CA MET A 737 -27.51 15.83 11.06
C MET A 737 -28.35 16.21 12.28
N ASP A 738 -28.53 15.30 13.23
CA ASP A 738 -29.26 15.59 14.47
C ASP A 738 -28.56 16.68 15.30
N LYS A 739 -27.23 16.63 15.41
CA LYS A 739 -26.46 17.71 16.05
C LYS A 739 -26.59 19.05 15.32
N ILE A 740 -26.58 19.03 13.98
CA ILE A 740 -26.77 20.24 13.18
C ILE A 740 -28.15 20.85 13.44
N ARG A 741 -29.20 20.03 13.54
CA ARG A 741 -30.56 20.48 13.88
C ARG A 741 -30.62 21.07 15.29
N GLU A 742 -29.98 20.43 16.25
CA GLU A 742 -29.93 20.92 17.64
C GLU A 742 -29.22 22.28 17.77
N MET A 743 -28.17 22.51 16.98
CA MET A 743 -27.45 23.79 16.94
C MET A 743 -28.22 24.90 16.21
N GLY A 744 -29.19 24.54 15.37
CA GLY A 744 -29.93 25.50 14.55
C GLY A 744 -29.15 25.99 13.32
N PRO A 745 -29.77 26.89 12.54
CA PRO A 745 -29.24 27.32 11.25
C PRO A 745 -27.90 28.02 11.39
N ASN A 746 -27.06 27.91 10.36
CA ASN A 746 -25.84 28.69 10.29
C ASN A 746 -26.16 30.21 10.26
N PRO A 747 -25.49 31.04 11.09
CA PRO A 747 -25.68 32.50 11.09
C PRO A 747 -25.50 33.21 9.75
N TYR A 748 -24.78 32.61 8.80
CA TYR A 748 -24.57 33.13 7.45
C TYR A 748 -25.63 32.66 6.45
N LYS A 749 -26.60 31.83 6.87
CA LYS A 749 -27.64 31.32 6.00
C LYS A 749 -28.60 32.45 5.60
N GLY A 750 -28.81 32.61 4.28
CA GLY A 750 -29.64 33.67 3.72
C GLY A 750 -28.93 35.00 3.44
N PHE A 751 -27.61 35.11 3.64
CA PHE A 751 -26.81 36.33 3.40
C PHE A 751 -25.85 36.23 2.21
#